data_AF-A0A4Y8SUJ6-F1
#
_entry.id   AF-A0A4Y8SUJ6-F1
#
_cell.length_a   1.000
_cell.length_b   1.000
_cell.length_c   1.000
_cell.angle_alpha   90.00
_cell.angle_beta   90.00
_cell.angle_gamma   90.00
#
_symmetry.space_group_name_H-M   'P 1'
#
loop_
_entity.id
_entity.type
_entity.pdbx_description
1 polymer ?
#
loop_
_entity_poly.entity_id
_entity_poly.type
_entity_poly.pdbx_seq_one_letter_code
_entity_poly.pdbx_strand_id
1 'polypeptide(L)'
;MHVVFGNLANVTLKVDPSIVLATRDYVDKAREAAELYARNQIKAHVEEPDPHPQYLRRADVAKDAGPLAWLGAAGGTADALVLSLKSNEAALGAYAAGQRFQFQATATNTGAATAKIGGLAAVAVKKTGAAGLVDLVGGDIRAGALYDLNYDGAYFQLGGGVGAGKAFERFSFEASAGQLVFNVPHVVGSTLVMRNGREVTGYLSDGQKITLKAPCNLGESVEVLAFSSFSTANTYTKAEVQALLTTASALPVGSMLPFPKGTVPHGFLEVDGSVQTAAVYPDLAAYLAGSFNKGDEPAGYFRLPESRGEFLRGWDHGRGVDDGRVIGSWQADELKSHAHLLGVPVSASIASGANVVGTAAQNTLPSTLTGGGETRPRNLAVMWCIKAWNAPVNQGSIDIAALAAQVQEISDKGTIVGSTRNGKVFIGVPSLSATYVADELVLVSALGGKSYRVSNFNKSLNLAMVGVGGMDAGAAPANGFVAIYAIYNPTTAASALLGVNATSARAPEVYGGVNMPVGYTASCLLTVVPIVSSKFSPCAVRGREVHVGSFYVYITNTIVTNILVSAATLVPFNAVSMLGTMEATCTAAAQLAILLTDGYLPGLAGLKIMTAGVVAAGTVTCPFGGLLLTDSREFAISTSFSGTGGTPTYKIAVSGYVI
;
A
#
# COMPACT_ATOMS: atom_id res chain seq x y z
N MET A 1 10.97 -21.27 42.65
CA MET A 1 12.30 -21.49 43.26
C MET A 1 12.22 -22.81 44.02
N HIS A 2 12.90 -23.86 43.57
CA HIS A 2 13.01 -25.12 44.33
C HIS A 2 14.29 -25.05 45.16
N VAL A 3 14.15 -25.04 46.48
CA VAL A 3 15.29 -25.14 47.40
C VAL A 3 15.09 -26.40 48.22
N VAL A 4 16.09 -27.29 48.20
CA VAL A 4 16.06 -28.56 48.93
C VAL A 4 17.01 -28.43 50.12
N PHE A 5 16.52 -28.71 51.32
CA PHE A 5 17.30 -28.63 52.56
C PHE A 5 17.49 -30.02 53.16
N GLY A 6 18.71 -30.33 53.63
CA GLY A 6 19.13 -31.66 54.08
C GLY A 6 19.07 -31.92 55.59
N ASN A 7 18.39 -31.09 56.39
CA ASN A 7 18.22 -31.32 57.82
C ASN A 7 16.90 -30.71 58.35
N LEU A 8 16.26 -31.38 59.30
CA LEU A 8 14.91 -31.12 59.84
C LEU A 8 14.87 -30.08 60.98
N ALA A 9 15.95 -29.36 61.27
CA ALA A 9 15.97 -28.37 62.34
C ALA A 9 15.82 -26.93 61.80
N ASN A 10 14.59 -26.41 61.95
CA ASN A 10 14.15 -25.00 61.91
C ASN A 10 14.65 -24.11 60.75
N VAL A 11 13.89 -24.09 59.65
CA VAL A 11 13.91 -23.00 58.66
C VAL A 11 12.74 -22.04 58.98
N THR A 12 13.04 -20.88 59.56
CA THR A 12 12.03 -19.82 59.79
C THR A 12 12.08 -18.81 58.64
N LEU A 13 11.15 -18.92 57.70
CA LEU A 13 10.95 -17.91 56.65
C LEU A 13 10.26 -16.68 57.24
N LYS A 14 11.02 -15.62 57.53
CA LYS A 14 10.45 -14.30 57.84
C LYS A 14 9.98 -13.64 56.54
N VAL A 15 8.69 -13.74 56.24
CA VAL A 15 8.06 -12.96 55.17
C VAL A 15 7.74 -11.58 55.73
N ASP A 16 8.13 -10.53 55.01
CA ASP A 16 7.85 -9.13 55.34
C ASP A 16 6.32 -8.89 55.33
N PRO A 17 5.70 -8.42 56.45
CA PRO A 17 4.25 -8.23 56.53
C PRO A 17 3.72 -7.10 55.63
N SER A 18 4.59 -6.31 54.98
CA SER A 18 4.17 -5.25 54.05
C SER A 18 3.76 -5.76 52.66
N ILE A 19 4.02 -7.03 52.33
CA ILE A 19 3.61 -7.66 51.07
C ILE A 19 2.63 -8.81 51.38
N VAL A 20 1.47 -8.46 51.95
CA VAL A 20 0.30 -9.32 51.84
C VAL A 20 -0.53 -8.76 50.69
N LEU A 21 -0.34 -9.34 49.50
CA LEU A 21 -1.37 -9.30 48.46
C LEU A 21 -2.66 -9.74 49.16
N ALA A 22 -3.67 -8.85 49.19
CA ALA A 22 -4.94 -9.07 49.88
C ALA A 22 -5.40 -10.52 49.66
N THR A 23 -5.71 -11.23 50.74
CA THR A 23 -6.17 -12.62 50.63
C THR A 23 -7.32 -12.68 49.64
N ARG A 24 -7.42 -13.78 48.87
CA ARG A 24 -8.52 -13.95 47.89
C ARG A 24 -9.90 -13.70 48.53
N ASP A 25 -10.05 -14.05 49.80
CA ASP A 25 -11.23 -13.77 50.63
C ASP A 25 -11.54 -12.27 50.80
N TYR A 26 -10.52 -11.41 50.94
CA TYR A 26 -10.71 -9.95 50.99
C TYR A 26 -11.16 -9.40 49.63
N VAL A 27 -10.57 -9.88 48.54
CA VAL A 27 -10.94 -9.46 47.18
C VAL A 27 -12.35 -9.91 46.82
N ASP A 28 -12.72 -11.13 47.20
CA ASP A 28 -14.07 -11.67 46.97
C ASP A 28 -15.12 -10.90 47.79
N LYS A 29 -14.86 -10.58 49.06
CA LYS A 29 -15.75 -9.74 49.89
C LYS A 29 -15.90 -8.32 49.35
N ALA A 30 -14.81 -7.71 48.87
CA ALA A 30 -14.86 -6.38 48.27
C ALA A 30 -15.67 -6.36 46.97
N ARG A 31 -15.55 -7.40 46.14
CA ARG A 31 -16.34 -7.57 44.91
C ARG A 31 -17.83 -7.77 45.25
N GLU A 32 -18.14 -8.61 46.22
CA GLU A 32 -19.53 -8.90 46.60
C GLU A 32 -20.24 -7.65 47.17
N ALA A 33 -19.53 -6.84 47.95
CA ALA A 33 -20.03 -5.55 48.43
C ALA A 33 -20.31 -4.55 47.29
N ALA A 34 -19.45 -4.48 46.28
CA ALA A 34 -19.64 -3.62 45.11
C ALA A 34 -20.82 -4.11 44.24
N GLU A 35 -20.95 -5.42 44.02
CA GLU A 35 -22.07 -5.99 43.27
C GLU A 35 -23.41 -5.81 44.00
N LEU A 36 -23.42 -5.90 45.33
CA LEU A 36 -24.62 -5.65 46.15
C LEU A 36 -25.04 -4.18 46.10
N TYR A 37 -24.08 -3.24 46.16
CA TYR A 37 -24.35 -1.82 46.00
C TYR A 37 -24.96 -1.51 44.63
N ALA A 38 -24.38 -2.02 43.55
CA ALA A 38 -24.90 -1.82 42.19
C ALA A 38 -26.31 -2.42 42.01
N ARG A 39 -26.56 -3.63 42.55
CA ARG A 39 -27.90 -4.25 42.52
C ARG A 39 -28.94 -3.46 43.30
N ASN A 40 -28.58 -2.91 44.45
CA ASN A 40 -29.49 -2.09 45.25
C ASN A 40 -29.82 -0.75 44.56
N GLN A 41 -28.85 -0.13 43.89
CA GLN A 41 -29.07 1.09 43.10
C GLN A 41 -30.00 0.84 41.90
N ILE A 42 -29.79 -0.26 41.16
CA ILE A 42 -30.69 -0.63 40.05
C ILE A 42 -32.08 -1.00 40.55
N LYS A 43 -32.19 -1.70 41.68
CA LYS A 43 -33.48 -2.03 42.28
C LYS A 43 -34.24 -0.75 42.68
N ALA A 44 -33.59 0.19 43.35
CA ALA A 44 -34.19 1.48 43.69
C ALA A 44 -34.61 2.26 42.44
N HIS A 45 -33.82 2.21 41.37
CA HIS A 45 -34.14 2.83 40.08
C HIS A 45 -35.37 2.21 39.38
N VAL A 46 -35.55 0.88 39.49
CA VAL A 46 -36.69 0.14 38.90
C VAL A 46 -37.97 0.30 39.73
N GLU A 47 -37.84 0.43 41.06
CA GLU A 47 -38.96 0.61 41.99
C GLU A 47 -39.45 2.07 42.06
N GLU A 48 -38.62 3.04 41.64
CA GLU A 48 -39.00 4.45 41.54
C GLU A 48 -40.10 4.65 40.48
N PRO A 49 -41.22 5.32 40.79
CA PRO A 49 -42.31 5.54 39.84
C PRO A 49 -41.94 6.42 38.63
N ASP A 50 -40.97 7.33 38.79
CA ASP A 50 -40.48 8.21 37.73
C ASP A 50 -38.96 8.45 37.86
N PRO A 51 -38.13 7.46 37.51
CA PRO A 51 -36.70 7.51 37.75
C PRO A 51 -35.95 8.45 36.79
N HIS A 52 -36.62 8.93 35.75
CA HIS A 52 -36.06 9.83 34.75
C HIS A 52 -37.03 10.98 34.44
N PRO A 53 -37.25 11.91 35.38
CA PRO A 53 -38.21 13.00 35.26
C PRO A 53 -37.87 14.03 34.15
N GLN A 54 -36.72 13.83 33.50
CA GLN A 54 -36.24 14.59 32.36
C GLN A 54 -36.91 14.16 31.04
N TYR A 55 -37.51 12.96 30.99
CA TYR A 55 -38.17 12.41 29.81
C TYR A 55 -39.69 12.43 29.97
N LEU A 56 -40.40 12.83 28.91
CA LEU A 56 -41.86 12.74 28.89
C LEU A 56 -42.32 11.28 29.00
N ARG A 57 -43.33 11.03 29.83
CA ARG A 57 -43.90 9.69 30.02
C ARG A 57 -44.66 9.27 28.77
N ARG A 58 -44.62 7.97 28.45
CA ARG A 58 -45.31 7.40 27.26
C ARG A 58 -46.82 7.66 27.26
N ALA A 59 -47.44 7.81 28.44
CA ALA A 59 -48.85 8.16 28.59
C ALA A 59 -49.17 9.63 28.24
N ASP A 60 -48.18 10.53 28.37
CA ASP A 60 -48.32 11.96 28.08
C ASP A 60 -47.96 12.32 26.63
N VAL A 61 -47.24 11.44 25.92
CA VAL A 61 -46.91 11.56 24.48
C VAL A 61 -48.16 11.65 23.59
N ALA A 62 -49.30 11.11 24.04
CA ALA A 62 -50.52 11.03 23.23
C ALA A 62 -51.36 12.32 23.19
N LYS A 63 -51.03 13.37 23.96
CA LYS A 63 -51.80 14.63 23.97
C LYS A 63 -51.28 15.70 22.99
N ASP A 64 -50.03 15.60 22.52
CA ASP A 64 -49.41 16.57 21.59
C ASP A 64 -49.19 16.02 20.16
N ALA A 65 -49.73 14.84 19.83
CA ALA A 65 -49.61 14.24 18.50
C ALA A 65 -51.00 13.88 17.93
N GLY A 66 -51.61 14.80 17.19
CA GLY A 66 -52.75 14.45 16.34
C GLY A 66 -52.37 13.39 15.29
N PRO A 67 -53.31 12.53 14.84
CA PRO A 67 -53.04 11.50 13.83
C PRO A 67 -52.54 12.12 12.52
N LEU A 68 -51.49 11.55 11.94
CA LEU A 68 -50.91 11.96 10.64
C LEU A 68 -51.94 11.82 9.51
N ALA A 69 -52.41 12.93 8.95
CA ALA A 69 -53.37 12.92 7.85
C ALA A 69 -52.67 12.88 6.48
N TRP A 70 -52.98 11.87 5.66
CA TRP A 70 -52.46 11.73 4.30
C TRP A 70 -53.24 12.61 3.29
N LEU A 71 -52.53 13.46 2.55
CA LEU A 71 -53.09 14.44 1.62
C LEU A 71 -52.91 14.08 0.13
N GLY A 72 -52.18 13.00 -0.17
CA GLY A 72 -51.90 12.60 -1.55
C GLY A 72 -50.78 13.40 -2.22
N ALA A 73 -50.75 13.39 -3.55
CA ALA A 73 -49.78 14.13 -4.35
C ALA A 73 -50.10 15.62 -4.40
N ALA A 74 -49.07 16.47 -4.27
CA ALA A 74 -49.20 17.92 -4.34
C ALA A 74 -49.57 18.40 -5.74
N GLY A 75 -50.59 19.26 -5.83
CA GLY A 75 -50.85 20.09 -6.99
C GLY A 75 -50.19 21.46 -6.88
N GLY A 76 -50.50 22.37 -7.80
CA GLY A 76 -49.95 23.74 -7.82
C GLY A 76 -48.61 23.83 -8.56
N THR A 77 -47.71 24.69 -8.07
CA THR A 77 -46.36 24.87 -8.61
C THR A 77 -45.29 24.33 -7.65
N ALA A 78 -44.04 24.30 -8.10
CA ALA A 78 -42.89 23.86 -7.30
C ALA A 78 -42.74 24.59 -5.96
N ASP A 79 -43.10 25.88 -5.91
CA ASP A 79 -42.96 26.74 -4.72
C ASP A 79 -44.33 27.12 -4.09
N ALA A 80 -45.45 26.67 -4.67
CA ALA A 80 -46.80 26.89 -4.15
C ALA A 80 -47.61 25.60 -4.18
N LEU A 81 -47.47 24.81 -3.11
CA LEU A 81 -48.07 23.49 -2.96
C LEU A 81 -49.57 23.61 -2.65
N VAL A 82 -50.39 22.97 -3.48
CA VAL A 82 -51.83 22.86 -3.27
C VAL A 82 -52.17 21.42 -2.90
N LEU A 83 -52.64 21.22 -1.68
CA LEU A 83 -52.94 19.93 -1.09
C LEU A 83 -54.44 19.83 -0.80
N SER A 84 -55.01 18.62 -0.87
CA SER A 84 -56.42 18.39 -0.59
C SER A 84 -56.58 17.25 0.41
N LEU A 85 -57.51 17.40 1.35
CA LEU A 85 -57.87 16.32 2.26
C LEU A 85 -58.49 15.17 1.45
N LYS A 86 -58.03 13.95 1.71
CA LYS A 86 -58.48 12.76 0.97
C LYS A 86 -59.67 12.05 1.61
N SER A 87 -59.98 12.32 2.87
CA SER A 87 -61.19 11.82 3.54
C SER A 87 -62.25 12.91 3.64
N ASN A 88 -63.49 12.49 3.41
CA ASN A 88 -64.72 13.25 3.41
C ASN A 88 -65.35 13.36 4.82
N GLU A 89 -64.55 13.13 5.86
CA GLU A 89 -64.94 13.28 7.26
C GLU A 89 -64.05 14.37 7.90
N ALA A 90 -64.69 15.48 8.29
CA ALA A 90 -64.16 16.73 8.83
C ALA A 90 -63.52 17.71 7.81
N ALA A 91 -64.27 18.78 7.49
CA ALA A 91 -63.69 19.98 6.89
C ALA A 91 -62.69 20.61 7.88
N LEU A 92 -61.45 20.83 7.45
CA LEU A 92 -60.45 21.54 8.26
C LEU A 92 -60.82 23.04 8.28
N GLY A 93 -61.42 23.49 9.40
CA GLY A 93 -61.87 24.88 9.55
C GLY A 93 -60.74 25.89 9.76
N ALA A 94 -59.64 25.47 10.39
CA ALA A 94 -58.42 26.26 10.57
C ALA A 94 -57.24 25.32 10.91
N TYR A 95 -56.01 25.81 10.73
CA TYR A 95 -54.82 25.11 11.20
C TYR A 95 -54.67 25.28 12.72
N ALA A 96 -54.40 24.19 13.43
CA ALA A 96 -54.11 24.19 14.86
C ALA A 96 -52.68 23.73 15.11
N ALA A 97 -51.98 24.37 16.05
CA ALA A 97 -50.59 24.02 16.38
C ALA A 97 -50.49 22.54 16.78
N GLY A 98 -49.45 21.86 16.30
CA GLY A 98 -49.23 20.42 16.45
C GLY A 98 -49.95 19.55 15.41
N GLN A 99 -50.72 20.12 14.47
CA GLN A 99 -51.32 19.35 13.39
C GLN A 99 -50.28 18.88 12.37
N ARG A 100 -50.35 17.59 12.03
CA ARG A 100 -49.39 16.94 11.14
C ARG A 100 -50.08 16.39 9.89
N PHE A 101 -49.51 16.70 8.74
CA PHE A 101 -49.98 16.27 7.44
C PHE A 101 -48.86 15.61 6.66
N GLN A 102 -49.18 14.70 5.75
CA GLN A 102 -48.20 14.08 4.86
C GLN A 102 -48.65 14.19 3.40
N PHE A 103 -47.72 14.47 2.50
CA PHE A 103 -47.98 14.59 1.07
C PHE A 103 -46.82 14.03 0.23
N GLN A 104 -47.08 13.75 -1.04
CA GLN A 104 -46.04 13.45 -2.04
C GLN A 104 -45.78 14.68 -2.91
N ALA A 105 -44.53 15.14 -2.99
CA ALA A 105 -44.16 16.23 -3.87
C ALA A 105 -44.17 15.77 -5.35
N THR A 106 -44.71 16.60 -6.24
CA THR A 106 -44.75 16.33 -7.70
C THR A 106 -43.71 17.12 -8.48
N ALA A 107 -43.19 18.20 -7.90
CA ALA A 107 -42.14 19.04 -8.46
C ALA A 107 -41.07 19.34 -7.41
N THR A 108 -39.86 19.66 -7.86
CA THR A 108 -38.76 20.10 -7.00
C THR A 108 -38.84 21.60 -6.80
N ASN A 109 -38.85 22.09 -5.55
CA ASN A 109 -38.93 23.53 -5.27
C ASN A 109 -37.68 24.26 -5.79
N THR A 110 -37.86 25.52 -6.19
CA THR A 110 -36.79 26.39 -6.69
C THR A 110 -36.42 27.50 -5.70
N GLY A 111 -37.27 27.76 -4.70
CA GLY A 111 -37.01 28.73 -3.64
C GLY A 111 -37.87 28.48 -2.40
N ALA A 112 -38.22 29.56 -1.70
CA ALA A 112 -39.11 29.50 -0.55
C ALA A 112 -40.49 28.97 -0.98
N ALA A 113 -41.00 27.95 -0.28
CA ALA A 113 -42.26 27.31 -0.64
C ALA A 113 -43.39 27.63 0.34
N THR A 114 -44.63 27.60 -0.16
CA THR A 114 -45.85 27.71 0.64
C THR A 114 -46.72 26.47 0.45
N ALA A 115 -47.50 26.13 1.46
CA ALA A 115 -48.47 25.04 1.41
C ALA A 115 -49.87 25.54 1.75
N LYS A 116 -50.84 25.16 0.92
CA LYS A 116 -52.26 25.38 1.12
C LYS A 116 -52.98 24.04 1.16
N ILE A 117 -53.74 23.79 2.23
CA ILE A 117 -54.55 22.57 2.37
C ILE A 117 -56.03 22.92 2.24
N GLY A 118 -56.70 22.39 1.22
CA GLY A 118 -58.11 22.64 0.94
C GLY A 118 -58.41 24.12 0.65
N GLY A 119 -59.41 24.68 1.34
CA GLY A 119 -59.85 26.07 1.18
C GLY A 119 -59.09 27.11 2.01
N LEU A 120 -58.16 26.68 2.88
CA LEU A 120 -57.47 27.57 3.83
C LEU A 120 -56.43 28.47 3.17
N ALA A 121 -55.94 29.46 3.91
CA ALA A 121 -54.86 30.33 3.44
C ALA A 121 -53.56 29.54 3.22
N ALA A 122 -52.73 30.00 2.29
CA ALA A 122 -51.38 29.47 2.09
C ALA A 122 -50.48 29.91 3.24
N VAL A 123 -49.72 28.97 3.79
CA VAL A 123 -48.78 29.20 4.89
C VAL A 123 -47.37 28.88 4.41
N ALA A 124 -46.39 29.67 4.84
CA ALA A 124 -45.00 29.43 4.48
C ALA A 124 -44.49 28.11 5.08
N VAL A 125 -43.72 27.37 4.28
CA VAL A 125 -43.06 26.14 4.69
C VAL A 125 -41.61 26.45 5.01
N LYS A 126 -41.19 26.12 6.23
CA LYS A 126 -39.87 26.42 6.78
C LYS A 126 -39.14 25.12 7.13
N LYS A 127 -37.81 25.17 7.19
CA LYS A 127 -36.96 24.09 7.70
C LYS A 127 -36.16 24.55 8.92
N THR A 128 -35.65 23.61 9.70
CA THR A 128 -34.78 23.91 10.85
C THR A 128 -33.39 24.35 10.38
N GLY A 129 -32.94 25.53 10.83
CA GLY A 129 -31.58 26.03 10.68
C GLY A 129 -30.87 26.20 12.03
N ALA A 130 -29.58 26.53 12.00
CA ALA A 130 -28.73 26.60 13.20
C ALA A 130 -29.17 27.64 14.25
N ALA A 131 -29.94 28.66 13.85
CA ALA A 131 -30.42 29.74 14.72
C ALA A 131 -31.96 29.86 14.76
N GLY A 132 -32.69 28.86 14.26
CA GLY A 132 -34.16 28.87 14.20
C GLY A 132 -34.73 28.41 12.86
N LEU A 133 -36.03 28.65 12.63
CA LEU A 133 -36.71 28.31 11.38
C LEU A 133 -36.26 29.23 10.24
N VAL A 134 -35.87 28.64 9.11
CA VAL A 134 -35.42 29.34 7.90
C VAL A 134 -36.28 28.96 6.69
N ASP A 135 -36.29 29.82 5.68
CA ASP A 135 -36.94 29.51 4.40
C ASP A 135 -36.31 28.30 3.71
N LEU A 136 -37.13 27.57 2.96
CA LEU A 136 -36.65 26.57 2.03
C LEU A 136 -35.83 27.23 0.92
N VAL A 137 -34.82 26.53 0.45
CA VAL A 137 -34.04 26.86 -0.74
C VAL A 137 -34.30 25.81 -1.82
N GLY A 138 -33.95 26.13 -3.07
CA GLY A 138 -34.18 25.21 -4.19
C GLY A 138 -33.60 23.82 -3.94
N GLY A 139 -34.41 22.78 -4.16
CA GLY A 139 -34.03 21.38 -4.01
C GLY A 139 -34.28 20.76 -2.63
N ASP A 140 -34.79 21.52 -1.65
CA ASP A 140 -35.19 21.01 -0.34
C ASP A 140 -36.44 20.09 -0.42
N ILE A 141 -37.39 20.43 -1.29
CA ILE A 141 -38.51 19.60 -1.71
C ILE A 141 -38.17 19.02 -3.08
N ARG A 142 -38.25 17.70 -3.25
CA ARG A 142 -37.90 16.99 -4.48
C ARG A 142 -39.09 16.22 -5.03
N ALA A 143 -39.27 16.29 -6.35
CA ALA A 143 -40.30 15.53 -7.04
C ALA A 143 -40.22 14.02 -6.70
N GLY A 144 -41.37 13.43 -6.40
CA GLY A 144 -41.55 12.01 -6.07
C GLY A 144 -41.36 11.65 -4.59
N ALA A 145 -40.77 12.52 -3.77
CA ALA A 145 -40.51 12.25 -2.35
C ALA A 145 -41.73 12.55 -1.46
N LEU A 146 -41.82 11.83 -0.34
CA LEU A 146 -42.82 12.05 0.71
C LEU A 146 -42.30 13.01 1.76
N TYR A 147 -43.13 13.97 2.13
CA TYR A 147 -42.83 15.00 3.11
C TYR A 147 -43.97 15.12 4.12
N ASP A 148 -43.60 15.42 5.36
CA ASP A 148 -44.50 15.78 6.44
C ASP A 148 -44.52 17.32 6.59
N LEU A 149 -45.70 17.87 6.86
CA LEU A 149 -45.89 19.25 7.26
C LEU A 149 -46.42 19.26 8.69
N ASN A 150 -45.67 19.87 9.61
CA ASN A 150 -46.10 20.07 10.98
C ASN A 150 -46.41 21.55 11.20
N TYR A 151 -47.66 21.89 11.56
CA TYR A 151 -48.04 23.27 11.81
C TYR A 151 -47.68 23.66 13.24
N ASP A 152 -46.86 24.70 13.43
CA ASP A 152 -46.42 25.14 14.76
C ASP A 152 -47.27 26.26 15.38
N GLY A 153 -48.32 26.70 14.67
CA GLY A 153 -49.15 27.84 15.05
C GLY A 153 -48.89 29.10 14.20
N ALA A 154 -47.78 29.17 13.47
CA ALA A 154 -47.45 30.28 12.57
C ALA A 154 -47.04 29.80 11.17
N TYR A 155 -46.23 28.74 11.09
CA TYR A 155 -45.66 28.18 9.87
C TYR A 155 -45.85 26.67 9.78
N PHE A 156 -45.71 26.13 8.57
CA PHE A 156 -45.49 24.71 8.40
C PHE A 156 -44.00 24.41 8.48
N GLN A 157 -43.63 23.50 9.36
CA GLN A 157 -42.28 22.95 9.42
C GLN A 157 -42.23 21.72 8.50
N LEU A 158 -41.33 21.76 7.52
CA LEU A 158 -41.06 20.64 6.64
C LEU A 158 -40.30 19.57 7.44
N GLY A 159 -40.97 18.46 7.71
CA GLY A 159 -40.39 17.24 8.26
C GLY A 159 -40.34 16.16 7.20
N GLY A 160 -39.41 15.22 7.29
CA GLY A 160 -39.22 14.24 6.22
C GLY A 160 -38.61 14.88 4.96
N GLY A 161 -38.02 14.04 4.11
CA GLY A 161 -37.07 14.45 3.08
C GLY A 161 -35.75 13.73 3.33
N VAL A 162 -35.53 12.64 2.62
CA VAL A 162 -34.29 11.86 2.76
C VAL A 162 -33.25 12.46 1.83
N GLY A 163 -32.11 12.86 2.39
CA GLY A 163 -30.87 13.05 1.64
C GLY A 163 -30.56 11.80 0.78
N ALA A 164 -29.78 11.98 -0.28
CA ALA A 164 -29.56 10.98 -1.32
C ALA A 164 -29.45 9.53 -0.81
N GLY A 165 -30.45 8.71 -1.12
CA GLY A 165 -30.50 7.28 -0.79
C GLY A 165 -31.58 6.92 0.24
N LYS A 166 -32.78 6.60 -0.27
CA LYS A 166 -33.92 5.89 0.36
C LYS A 166 -33.78 5.61 1.89
N ALA A 167 -34.57 6.29 2.74
CA ALA A 167 -34.54 6.08 4.21
C ALA A 167 -35.01 4.68 4.62
N PHE A 168 -35.88 4.08 3.82
CA PHE A 168 -36.23 2.69 3.91
C PHE A 168 -36.65 2.20 2.53
N GLU A 169 -36.47 0.91 2.28
CA GLU A 169 -37.04 0.23 1.13
C GLU A 169 -38.08 -0.77 1.63
N ARG A 170 -39.28 -0.72 1.03
CA ARG A 170 -40.40 -1.59 1.40
C ARG A 170 -40.48 -2.72 0.39
N PHE A 171 -40.49 -3.94 0.89
CA PHE A 171 -40.69 -5.14 0.10
C PHE A 171 -41.93 -5.85 0.60
N SER A 172 -42.90 -6.06 -0.28
CA SER A 172 -44.16 -6.76 0.02
C SER A 172 -44.22 -8.05 -0.79
N PHE A 173 -44.56 -9.15 -0.13
CA PHE A 173 -44.63 -10.49 -0.72
C PHE A 173 -45.92 -11.20 -0.29
N GLU A 174 -46.43 -12.07 -1.15
CA GLU A 174 -47.36 -13.13 -0.75
C GLU A 174 -46.56 -14.40 -0.52
N ALA A 175 -46.54 -14.88 0.72
CA ALA A 175 -45.71 -16.03 1.07
C ALA A 175 -46.36 -17.35 0.63
N SER A 176 -45.53 -18.24 0.08
CA SER A 176 -45.93 -19.64 -0.14
C SER A 176 -45.98 -20.40 1.19
N ALA A 177 -46.83 -21.43 1.28
CA ALA A 177 -46.92 -22.26 2.48
C ALA A 177 -45.56 -22.86 2.85
N GLY A 178 -45.12 -22.66 4.09
CA GLY A 178 -43.84 -23.18 4.59
C GLY A 178 -42.62 -22.31 4.26
N GLN A 179 -42.78 -21.18 3.56
CA GLN A 179 -41.66 -20.33 3.18
C GLN A 179 -41.03 -19.64 4.40
N LEU A 180 -39.70 -19.70 4.48
CA LEU A 180 -38.90 -19.10 5.56
C LEU A 180 -37.92 -18.02 5.07
N VAL A 181 -37.53 -18.08 3.80
CA VAL A 181 -36.50 -17.21 3.22
C VAL A 181 -37.12 -16.33 2.14
N PHE A 182 -36.79 -15.04 2.19
CA PHE A 182 -37.24 -14.04 1.22
C PHE A 182 -36.02 -13.40 0.57
N ASN A 183 -36.03 -13.30 -0.75
CA ASN A 183 -35.02 -12.56 -1.50
C ASN A 183 -35.35 -11.07 -1.42
N VAL A 184 -34.63 -10.37 -0.56
CA VAL A 184 -34.78 -8.95 -0.27
C VAL A 184 -33.41 -8.29 -0.43
N PRO A 185 -33.17 -7.54 -1.51
CA PRO A 185 -31.96 -6.74 -1.65
C PRO A 185 -31.90 -5.71 -0.51
N HIS A 186 -30.87 -5.77 0.33
CA HIS A 186 -30.66 -4.86 1.45
C HIS A 186 -29.16 -4.59 1.62
N VAL A 187 -28.82 -3.48 2.28
CA VAL A 187 -27.42 -3.16 2.56
C VAL A 187 -26.97 -3.96 3.79
N VAL A 188 -25.77 -4.54 3.74
CA VAL A 188 -25.18 -5.22 4.90
C VAL A 188 -25.06 -4.22 6.05
N GLY A 189 -25.74 -4.48 7.17
CA GLY A 189 -25.86 -3.56 8.31
C GLY A 189 -27.16 -2.76 8.38
N SER A 190 -28.12 -3.00 7.48
CA SER A 190 -29.47 -2.44 7.58
C SER A 190 -30.24 -2.95 8.81
N THR A 191 -31.02 -2.06 9.43
CA THR A 191 -32.02 -2.47 10.42
C THR A 191 -33.27 -2.95 9.68
N LEU A 192 -33.74 -4.17 9.97
CA LEU A 192 -34.89 -4.77 9.32
C LEU A 192 -36.08 -4.80 10.27
N VAL A 193 -37.23 -4.29 9.83
CA VAL A 193 -38.48 -4.33 10.61
C VAL A 193 -39.57 -5.04 9.82
N MET A 194 -40.18 -6.06 10.43
CA MET A 194 -41.30 -6.82 9.90
C MET A 194 -42.62 -6.18 10.37
N ARG A 195 -43.47 -5.70 9.46
CA ARG A 195 -44.73 -5.04 9.86
C ARG A 195 -45.78 -6.01 10.41
N ASN A 196 -45.65 -7.30 10.08
CA ASN A 196 -46.49 -8.37 10.62
C ASN A 196 -45.99 -8.92 11.98
N GLY A 197 -44.96 -8.29 12.57
CA GLY A 197 -44.45 -8.66 13.90
C GLY A 197 -43.67 -9.97 13.97
N ARG A 198 -43.39 -10.61 12.83
CA ARG A 198 -42.58 -11.84 12.78
C ARG A 198 -41.11 -11.54 13.11
N GLU A 199 -40.47 -12.46 13.84
CA GLU A 199 -39.05 -12.35 14.17
C GLU A 199 -38.15 -12.81 13.01
N VAL A 200 -37.07 -12.06 12.77
CA VAL A 200 -36.00 -12.39 11.83
C VAL A 200 -34.91 -13.15 12.58
N THR A 201 -34.58 -14.36 12.14
CA THR A 201 -33.48 -15.17 12.70
C THR A 201 -32.14 -14.86 12.06
N GLY A 202 -32.13 -14.31 10.85
CA GLY A 202 -30.90 -13.88 10.19
C GLY A 202 -31.14 -13.12 8.90
N TYR A 203 -30.30 -12.12 8.68
CA TYR A 203 -30.08 -11.49 7.38
C TYR A 203 -28.71 -11.97 6.90
N LEU A 204 -28.67 -12.58 5.72
CA LEU A 204 -27.42 -13.14 5.20
C LEU A 204 -26.45 -11.98 4.89
N SER A 205 -25.14 -12.21 5.10
CA SER A 205 -24.09 -11.22 4.85
C SER A 205 -23.92 -10.83 3.37
N ASP A 206 -24.69 -11.45 2.47
CA ASP A 206 -24.74 -11.16 1.04
C ASP A 206 -25.57 -9.91 0.71
N GLY A 207 -26.37 -9.39 1.66
CA GLY A 207 -27.27 -8.26 1.41
C GLY A 207 -28.43 -8.61 0.47
N GLN A 208 -28.80 -9.88 0.34
CA GLN A 208 -29.82 -10.31 -0.63
C GLN A 208 -30.95 -11.12 -0.02
N LYS A 209 -30.80 -11.68 1.19
CA LYS A 209 -31.83 -12.55 1.76
C LYS A 209 -32.08 -12.33 3.24
N ILE A 210 -33.32 -12.56 3.64
CA ILE A 210 -33.78 -12.50 5.04
C ILE A 210 -34.48 -13.82 5.37
N THR A 211 -34.21 -14.35 6.57
CA THR A 211 -34.81 -15.59 7.08
C THR A 211 -35.67 -15.31 8.31
N LEU A 212 -36.91 -15.82 8.29
CA LEU A 212 -37.85 -15.75 9.40
C LEU A 212 -37.63 -16.87 10.40
N LYS A 213 -38.00 -16.63 11.65
CA LYS A 213 -37.94 -17.64 12.73
C LYS A 213 -38.97 -18.76 12.57
N ALA A 214 -40.13 -18.46 11.97
CA ALA A 214 -41.25 -19.38 11.81
C ALA A 214 -41.77 -19.37 10.37
N PRO A 215 -42.25 -20.51 9.82
CA PRO A 215 -42.71 -20.61 8.44
C PRO A 215 -44.00 -19.83 8.20
N CYS A 216 -44.18 -19.31 6.99
CA CYS A 216 -45.40 -18.60 6.60
C CYS A 216 -46.57 -19.55 6.28
N ASN A 217 -47.79 -19.09 6.54
CA ASN A 217 -49.00 -19.76 6.07
C ASN A 217 -49.27 -19.40 4.60
N LEU A 218 -50.07 -20.22 3.91
CA LEU A 218 -50.38 -19.99 2.50
C LEU A 218 -51.13 -18.66 2.30
N GLY A 219 -50.60 -17.79 1.44
CA GLY A 219 -51.24 -16.51 1.09
C GLY A 219 -51.06 -15.41 2.13
N GLU A 220 -50.18 -15.61 3.12
CA GLU A 220 -49.88 -14.60 4.12
C GLU A 220 -49.08 -13.44 3.51
N SER A 221 -49.56 -12.20 3.71
CA SER A 221 -48.82 -11.00 3.29
C SER A 221 -47.65 -10.72 4.24
N VAL A 222 -46.44 -10.68 3.69
CA VAL A 222 -45.21 -10.37 4.43
C VAL A 222 -44.67 -9.03 3.94
N GLU A 223 -44.44 -8.11 4.88
CA GLU A 223 -43.89 -6.79 4.56
C GLU A 223 -42.63 -6.49 5.38
N VAL A 224 -41.55 -6.20 4.65
CA VAL A 224 -40.23 -5.91 5.21
C VAL A 224 -39.87 -4.47 4.93
N LEU A 225 -39.46 -3.76 5.97
CA LEU A 225 -38.84 -2.44 5.87
C LEU A 225 -37.36 -2.58 6.15
N ALA A 226 -36.52 -2.29 5.15
CA ALA A 226 -35.08 -2.26 5.31
C ALA A 226 -34.62 -0.80 5.46
N PHE A 227 -34.17 -0.44 6.66
CA PHE A 227 -33.60 0.87 6.95
C PHE A 227 -32.11 0.86 6.64
N SER A 228 -31.60 1.85 5.91
CA SER A 228 -30.16 2.03 5.75
C SER A 228 -29.53 2.38 7.12
N SER A 229 -28.27 1.99 7.32
CA SER A 229 -27.55 2.28 8.56
C SER A 229 -27.58 3.78 8.84
N PHE A 230 -28.10 4.19 10.00
CA PHE A 230 -27.97 5.56 10.47
C PHE A 230 -26.49 5.83 10.78
N SER A 231 -25.72 6.35 9.82
CA SER A 231 -24.36 6.82 10.12
C SER A 231 -24.45 8.23 10.67
N THR A 232 -24.33 8.40 11.99
CA THR A 232 -24.03 9.72 12.57
C THR A 232 -22.63 10.13 12.14
N ALA A 233 -22.49 11.33 11.59
CA ALA A 233 -21.29 11.86 10.93
C ALA A 233 -20.02 12.01 11.81
N ASN A 234 -20.05 11.59 13.08
CA ASN A 234 -18.96 11.79 14.07
C ASN A 234 -18.54 10.47 14.75
N THR A 235 -18.21 9.43 13.99
CA THR A 235 -17.66 8.20 14.56
C THR A 235 -16.19 8.08 14.17
N TYR A 236 -15.28 8.24 15.14
CA TYR A 236 -13.86 8.00 14.91
C TYR A 236 -13.63 6.52 14.64
N THR A 237 -12.84 6.23 13.60
CA THR A 237 -12.34 4.89 13.33
C THR A 237 -11.46 4.40 14.48
N LYS A 238 -11.34 3.09 14.64
CA LYS A 238 -10.44 2.48 15.64
C LYS A 238 -9.01 3.03 15.55
N ALA A 239 -8.53 3.29 14.34
CA ALA A 239 -7.20 3.85 14.10
C ALA A 239 -7.08 5.30 14.62
N GLU A 240 -8.09 6.13 14.39
CA GLU A 240 -8.11 7.53 14.86
C GLU A 240 -8.20 7.61 16.39
N VAL A 241 -9.06 6.79 17.02
CA VAL A 241 -9.16 6.72 18.48
C VAL A 241 -7.82 6.28 19.09
N GLN A 242 -7.16 5.31 18.47
CA GLN A 242 -5.89 4.78 18.97
C GLN A 242 -4.74 5.78 18.78
N ALA A 243 -4.74 6.56 17.70
CA ALA A 243 -3.82 7.67 17.49
C ALA A 243 -4.02 8.80 18.53
N LEU A 244 -5.28 9.20 18.76
CA LEU A 244 -5.62 10.22 19.76
C LEU A 244 -5.26 9.77 21.18
N LEU A 245 -5.52 8.52 21.53
CA LEU A 245 -5.20 7.96 22.84
C LEU A 245 -3.68 7.86 23.08
N THR A 246 -2.91 7.50 22.05
CA THR A 246 -1.44 7.44 22.13
C THR A 246 -0.84 8.84 22.32
N THR A 247 -1.38 9.84 21.63
CA THR A 247 -0.94 11.25 21.79
C THR A 247 -1.37 11.83 23.13
N ALA A 248 -2.59 11.54 23.60
CA ALA A 248 -3.14 12.07 24.85
C ALA A 248 -2.55 11.41 26.11
N SER A 249 -2.02 10.19 26.01
CA SER A 249 -1.39 9.46 27.13
C SER A 249 0.13 9.64 27.20
N ALA A 250 0.75 10.29 26.22
CA ALA A 250 2.19 10.54 26.21
C ALA A 250 2.58 11.78 27.02
N LEU A 251 3.77 11.74 27.65
CA LEU A 251 4.41 12.93 28.21
C LEU A 251 4.56 14.01 27.11
N PRO A 252 4.13 15.26 27.34
CA PRO A 252 4.29 16.32 26.33
C PRO A 252 5.76 16.54 25.96
N VAL A 253 6.02 16.79 24.67
CA VAL A 253 7.34 17.25 24.20
C VAL A 253 7.70 18.54 24.94
N GLY A 254 8.95 18.65 25.38
CA GLY A 254 9.39 19.75 26.24
C GLY A 254 9.37 19.47 27.75
N SER A 255 8.71 18.38 28.19
CA SER A 255 8.73 18.01 29.62
C SER A 255 10.13 17.64 30.09
N MET A 256 10.62 18.27 31.16
CA MET A 256 11.90 17.92 31.79
C MET A 256 11.69 16.95 32.96
N LEU A 257 12.48 15.88 33.00
CA LEU A 257 12.41 14.86 34.05
C LEU A 257 13.81 14.46 34.54
N PRO A 258 13.95 14.16 35.85
CA PRO A 258 15.20 13.65 36.41
C PRO A 258 15.30 12.13 36.23
N PHE A 259 16.44 11.66 35.71
CA PHE A 259 16.75 10.24 35.57
C PHE A 259 17.92 9.85 36.48
N PRO A 260 17.79 8.82 37.34
CA PRO A 260 18.84 8.43 38.29
C PRO A 260 19.96 7.59 37.66
N LYS A 261 20.06 7.54 36.32
CA LYS A 261 21.03 6.74 35.56
C LYS A 261 21.67 7.61 34.49
N GLY A 262 22.98 7.48 34.28
CA GLY A 262 23.73 8.19 33.22
C GLY A 262 23.51 7.65 31.81
N THR A 263 22.27 7.31 31.43
CA THR A 263 21.92 6.88 30.07
C THR A 263 20.61 7.52 29.67
N VAL A 264 20.60 8.22 28.53
CA VAL A 264 19.42 8.96 28.07
C VAL A 264 18.34 7.96 27.62
N PRO A 265 17.13 8.02 28.21
CA PRO A 265 16.03 7.17 27.78
C PRO A 265 15.57 7.51 26.37
N HIS A 266 15.04 6.52 25.66
CA HIS A 266 14.50 6.73 24.31
C HIS A 266 13.35 7.75 24.33
N GLY A 267 13.34 8.68 23.36
CA GLY A 267 12.36 9.77 23.32
C GLY A 267 12.76 11.02 24.10
N PHE A 268 13.96 11.05 24.68
CA PHE A 268 14.51 12.17 25.45
C PHE A 268 15.89 12.58 24.94
N LEU A 269 16.30 13.80 25.29
CA LEU A 269 17.66 14.33 25.14
C LEU A 269 18.15 14.83 26.50
N GLU A 270 19.45 14.73 26.78
CA GLU A 270 20.04 15.35 27.97
C GLU A 270 19.95 16.88 27.88
N VAL A 271 19.73 17.55 29.01
CA VAL A 271 19.64 19.01 29.11
C VAL A 271 21.03 19.58 29.38
N ASP A 272 21.88 19.52 28.34
CA ASP A 272 23.34 19.70 28.37
C ASP A 272 23.85 20.92 27.58
N GLY A 273 22.96 21.84 27.19
CA GLY A 273 23.32 23.03 26.42
C GLY A 273 23.70 22.77 24.95
N SER A 274 23.58 21.53 24.47
CA SER A 274 23.95 21.14 23.10
C SER A 274 23.04 21.78 22.04
N VAL A 275 23.58 21.90 20.83
CA VAL A 275 22.88 22.42 19.66
C VAL A 275 22.34 21.26 18.83
N GLN A 276 21.04 21.27 18.55
CA GLN A 276 20.30 20.18 17.90
C GLN A 276 19.64 20.66 16.62
N THR A 277 19.43 19.74 15.66
CA THR A 277 18.82 20.08 14.37
C THR A 277 17.29 20.12 14.46
N ALA A 278 16.68 21.23 14.03
CA ALA A 278 15.21 21.36 13.99
C ALA A 278 14.55 20.35 13.03
N ALA A 279 15.25 19.90 12.00
CA ALA A 279 14.78 18.86 11.08
C ALA A 279 14.67 17.48 11.75
N VAL A 280 15.53 17.18 12.74
CA VAL A 280 15.52 15.90 13.46
C VAL A 280 14.51 15.94 14.61
N TYR A 281 14.40 17.08 15.30
CA TYR A 281 13.50 17.26 16.45
C TYR A 281 12.53 18.44 16.24
N PRO A 282 11.61 18.36 15.27
CA PRO A 282 10.75 19.49 14.89
C PRO A 282 9.80 19.92 16.01
N ASP A 283 9.21 18.96 16.73
CA ASP A 283 8.28 19.25 17.82
C ASP A 283 8.98 19.95 18.99
N LEU A 284 10.21 19.52 19.32
CA LEU A 284 10.99 20.14 20.39
C LEU A 284 11.50 21.53 19.99
N ALA A 285 11.94 21.69 18.73
CA ALA A 285 12.34 22.98 18.20
C ALA A 285 11.19 23.99 18.23
N ALA A 286 9.99 23.56 17.84
CA ALA A 286 8.78 24.37 17.90
C ALA A 286 8.40 24.73 19.34
N TYR A 287 8.51 23.77 20.27
CA TYR A 287 8.23 24.01 21.69
C TYR A 287 9.19 25.01 22.34
N LEU A 288 10.51 24.83 22.16
CA LEU A 288 11.52 25.70 22.77
C LEU A 288 11.57 27.08 22.11
N ALA A 289 11.18 27.19 20.83
CA ALA A 289 11.08 28.43 20.07
C ALA A 289 12.36 29.32 20.16
N GLY A 290 13.54 28.70 20.25
CA GLY A 290 14.81 29.39 20.35
C GLY A 290 15.07 30.09 21.70
N SER A 291 14.29 29.80 22.75
CA SER A 291 14.38 30.47 24.06
C SER A 291 15.74 30.35 24.76
N PHE A 292 16.56 29.37 24.36
CA PHE A 292 17.91 29.13 24.90
C PHE A 292 19.03 29.44 23.90
N ASN A 293 18.70 29.95 22.71
CA ASN A 293 19.68 30.26 21.69
C ASN A 293 20.54 31.45 22.13
N LYS A 294 21.84 31.38 21.82
CA LYS A 294 22.81 32.46 22.07
C LYS A 294 23.09 33.30 20.82
N GLY A 295 22.58 32.87 19.66
CA GLY A 295 22.78 33.53 18.37
C GLY A 295 24.01 33.02 17.61
N ASP A 296 24.68 32.00 18.15
CA ASP A 296 25.82 31.31 17.53
C ASP A 296 25.43 29.96 16.87
N GLU A 297 24.15 29.60 16.92
CA GLU A 297 23.62 28.38 16.34
C GLU A 297 23.57 28.47 14.79
N PRO A 298 23.93 27.41 14.05
CA PRO A 298 23.74 27.38 12.60
C PRO A 298 22.26 27.49 12.21
N ALA A 299 21.98 28.02 11.02
CA ALA A 299 20.61 28.09 10.51
C ALA A 299 19.95 26.70 10.47
N GLY A 300 18.73 26.60 11.02
CA GLY A 300 18.01 25.33 11.14
C GLY A 300 18.33 24.51 12.40
N TYR A 301 19.08 25.08 13.34
CA TYR A 301 19.40 24.47 14.64
C TYR A 301 18.83 25.29 15.81
N PHE A 302 18.68 24.64 16.96
CA PHE A 302 18.24 25.24 18.21
C PHE A 302 19.06 24.68 19.38
N ARG A 303 19.15 25.44 20.47
CA ARG A 303 19.93 25.06 21.66
C ARG A 303 19.03 24.49 22.76
N LEU A 304 19.51 23.45 23.44
CA LEU A 304 18.90 22.90 24.65
C LEU A 304 19.26 23.76 25.88
N PRO A 305 18.45 23.74 26.96
CA PRO A 305 18.88 24.31 28.23
C PRO A 305 20.13 23.60 28.78
N GLU A 306 20.87 24.27 29.66
CA GLU A 306 21.99 23.69 30.41
C GLU A 306 21.58 23.56 31.88
N SER A 307 21.60 22.33 32.40
CA SER A 307 21.14 22.03 33.76
C SER A 307 22.13 21.21 34.59
N ARG A 308 23.29 20.87 34.02
CA ARG A 308 24.28 20.03 34.70
C ARG A 308 24.90 20.81 35.85
N GLY A 309 24.71 20.29 37.07
CA GLY A 309 25.19 20.93 38.30
C GLY A 309 24.26 22.02 38.86
N GLU A 310 23.12 22.27 38.23
CA GLU A 310 22.22 23.36 38.61
C GLU A 310 21.04 22.88 39.47
N PHE A 311 20.55 23.77 40.34
CA PHE A 311 19.26 23.58 41.01
C PHE A 311 18.15 24.31 40.28
N LEU A 312 17.05 23.60 40.03
CA LEU A 312 15.85 24.19 39.45
C LEU A 312 14.96 24.77 40.55
N ARG A 313 14.43 25.97 40.31
CA ARG A 313 13.43 26.62 41.17
C ARG A 313 12.23 27.07 40.35
N GLY A 314 11.08 27.20 41.02
CA GLY A 314 9.89 27.77 40.39
C GLY A 314 10.12 29.23 39.99
N TRP A 315 9.65 29.59 38.79
CA TRP A 315 9.59 30.98 38.36
C TRP A 315 8.54 31.74 39.18
N ASP A 316 8.89 32.95 39.63
CA ASP A 316 8.03 33.75 40.51
C ASP A 316 6.68 34.11 39.86
N HIS A 317 6.69 34.34 38.54
CA HIS A 317 5.51 34.63 37.72
C HIS A 317 4.55 35.68 38.35
N GLY A 318 5.11 36.71 39.00
CA GLY A 318 4.35 37.82 39.59
C GLY A 318 3.85 37.56 41.01
N ARG A 319 4.37 36.54 41.72
CA ARG A 319 4.06 36.30 43.13
C ARG A 319 4.77 37.31 44.06
N GLY A 320 5.89 37.88 43.65
CA GLY A 320 6.65 38.90 44.38
C GLY A 320 7.64 38.36 45.41
N VAL A 321 8.02 37.08 45.34
CA VAL A 321 9.04 36.47 46.21
C VAL A 321 10.43 36.50 45.58
N ASP A 322 10.52 36.33 44.27
CA ASP A 322 11.75 36.44 43.47
C ASP A 322 11.50 37.38 42.29
N ASP A 323 11.16 38.63 42.62
CA ASP A 323 10.71 39.64 41.66
C ASP A 323 11.84 40.02 40.68
N GLY A 324 11.46 40.27 39.43
CA GLY A 324 12.40 40.60 38.35
C GLY A 324 13.14 39.41 37.73
N ARG A 325 12.98 38.18 38.22
CA ARG A 325 13.60 36.99 37.61
C ARG A 325 12.81 36.49 36.38
N VAL A 326 13.54 36.07 35.35
CA VAL A 326 12.95 35.53 34.10
C VAL A 326 13.18 34.01 33.98
N ILE A 327 12.31 33.31 33.24
CA ILE A 327 12.46 31.88 32.96
C ILE A 327 13.83 31.62 32.30
N GLY A 328 14.53 30.57 32.75
CA GLY A 328 15.81 30.17 32.19
C GLY A 328 17.02 31.00 32.64
N SER A 329 16.83 32.01 33.51
CA SER A 329 17.96 32.79 34.02
C SER A 329 18.76 32.03 35.09
N TRP A 330 20.08 32.15 34.97
CA TRP A 330 21.03 31.62 35.94
C TRP A 330 21.18 32.56 37.15
N GLN A 331 21.45 32.00 38.33
CA GLN A 331 21.78 32.72 39.55
C GLN A 331 22.90 31.97 40.29
N ALA A 332 23.87 32.70 40.82
CA ALA A 332 24.92 32.15 41.69
C ALA A 332 24.37 31.65 43.03
N ASP A 333 25.17 30.91 43.78
CA ASP A 333 24.85 30.56 45.17
C ASP A 333 24.87 31.80 46.06
N GLU A 334 23.90 31.88 46.98
CA GLU A 334 23.76 33.01 47.89
C GLU A 334 23.29 32.54 49.28
N LEU A 335 23.88 33.12 50.33
CA LEU A 335 23.43 32.98 51.71
C LEU A 335 22.63 34.22 52.11
N LYS A 336 21.53 34.02 52.86
CA LYS A 336 20.81 35.15 53.45
C LYS A 336 21.78 35.98 54.30
N SER A 337 21.75 37.30 54.08
CA SER A 337 22.53 38.25 54.89
C SER A 337 22.31 38.01 56.38
N HIS A 338 23.42 37.92 57.12
CA HIS A 338 23.42 37.68 58.55
C HIS A 338 24.64 38.37 59.20
N ALA A 339 24.57 38.59 60.51
CA ALA A 339 25.62 39.22 61.29
C ALA A 339 26.08 38.30 62.43
N HIS A 340 27.37 38.38 62.77
CA HIS A 340 27.96 37.71 63.93
C HIS A 340 28.32 38.76 64.97
N LEU A 341 27.89 38.56 66.21
CA LEU A 341 28.31 39.40 67.33
C LEU A 341 29.59 38.85 67.92
N LEU A 342 30.69 39.60 67.82
CA LEU A 342 31.95 39.27 68.46
C LEU A 342 31.95 39.77 69.91
N GLY A 343 32.05 38.85 70.88
CA GLY A 343 32.27 39.20 72.28
C GLY A 343 33.74 39.53 72.53
N VAL A 344 34.19 40.72 72.13
CA VAL A 344 35.53 41.21 72.48
C VAL A 344 35.45 41.96 73.82
N PRO A 345 36.05 41.47 74.91
CA PRO A 345 36.22 42.29 76.10
C PRO A 345 37.24 43.39 75.76
N VAL A 346 36.76 44.59 75.43
CA VAL A 346 37.62 45.77 75.31
C VAL A 346 37.99 46.22 76.71
N SER A 347 39.13 45.74 77.22
CA SER A 347 39.78 46.38 78.37
C SER A 347 40.48 47.66 77.88
N ALA A 348 39.74 48.76 77.78
CA ALA A 348 40.38 50.07 77.63
C ALA A 348 41.02 50.44 78.98
N SER A 349 42.34 50.39 79.08
CA SER A 349 43.06 51.03 80.19
C SER A 349 42.99 52.55 80.01
N ILE A 350 41.91 53.15 80.51
CA ILE A 350 41.73 54.60 80.61
C ILE A 350 42.44 55.06 81.88
N ALA A 351 43.47 55.90 81.73
CA ALA A 351 43.98 56.66 82.87
C ALA A 351 42.87 57.60 83.38
N SER A 352 42.71 57.67 84.70
CA SER A 352 41.75 58.54 85.38
C SER A 352 41.85 59.98 84.86
N GLY A 353 40.80 60.48 84.21
CA GLY A 353 40.64 61.88 83.82
C GLY A 353 40.54 62.22 82.33
N ALA A 354 40.72 61.26 81.41
CA ALA A 354 40.59 61.54 79.97
C ALA A 354 39.14 61.33 79.48
N ASN A 355 38.49 62.39 79.01
CA ASN A 355 37.20 62.31 78.32
C ASN A 355 37.43 61.91 76.85
N VAL A 356 37.13 60.66 76.49
CA VAL A 356 37.23 60.19 75.10
C VAL A 356 35.92 60.50 74.38
N VAL A 357 35.86 61.67 73.74
CA VAL A 357 34.93 61.90 72.63
C VAL A 357 35.64 61.46 71.36
N GLY A 358 35.56 60.17 71.06
CA GLY A 358 36.17 59.59 69.88
C GLY A 358 35.52 58.25 69.57
N THR A 359 34.98 58.12 68.36
CA THR A 359 34.46 56.88 67.78
C THR A 359 35.49 55.77 67.98
N ALA A 360 35.13 54.71 68.70
CA ALA A 360 35.99 53.54 68.88
C ALA A 360 36.45 53.04 67.49
N ALA A 361 37.77 52.89 67.32
CA ALA A 361 38.33 52.30 66.11
C ALA A 361 37.68 50.94 65.88
N GLN A 362 36.95 50.76 64.76
CA GLN A 362 36.45 49.46 64.36
C GLN A 362 37.65 48.57 64.05
N ASN A 363 38.03 47.72 65.01
CA ASN A 363 39.02 46.69 64.77
C ASN A 363 38.31 45.54 64.03
N THR A 364 38.29 45.60 62.70
CA THR A 364 37.73 44.54 61.86
C THR A 364 38.63 43.31 62.01
N LEU A 365 38.27 42.39 62.90
CA LEU A 365 38.90 41.08 63.01
C LEU A 365 38.18 40.16 62.01
N PRO A 366 38.76 39.86 60.82
CA PRO A 366 38.12 38.96 59.88
C PRO A 366 38.01 37.56 60.51
N SER A 367 36.82 36.95 60.45
CA SER A 367 36.69 35.53 60.73
C SER A 367 37.48 34.72 59.71
N THR A 368 38.07 33.59 60.12
CA THR A 368 38.73 32.67 59.19
C THR A 368 37.72 32.06 58.22
N LEU A 369 38.17 31.70 57.02
CA LEU A 369 37.33 31.00 56.04
C LEU A 369 36.99 29.60 56.58
N THR A 370 35.70 29.31 56.79
CA THR A 370 35.22 27.98 57.20
C THR A 370 34.10 27.55 56.26
N GLY A 371 34.21 26.36 55.65
CA GLY A 371 33.24 25.83 54.69
C GLY A 371 33.89 25.13 53.49
N GLY A 372 33.06 24.78 52.49
CA GLY A 372 33.49 24.29 51.18
C GLY A 372 33.44 25.37 50.10
N GLY A 373 33.72 25.00 48.85
CA GLY A 373 33.76 25.94 47.71
C GLY A 373 32.42 26.42 47.15
N GLU A 374 31.29 25.87 47.63
CA GLU A 374 29.94 26.19 47.17
C GLU A 374 28.95 26.01 48.33
N THR A 375 28.01 26.95 48.49
CA THR A 375 26.91 26.78 49.45
C THR A 375 25.80 25.93 48.84
N ARG A 376 25.55 24.73 49.38
CA ARG A 376 24.47 23.85 48.93
C ARG A 376 23.86 22.98 50.04
N PRO A 377 22.55 22.70 49.99
CA PRO A 377 21.95 21.66 50.83
C PRO A 377 22.39 20.27 50.37
N ARG A 378 22.06 19.24 51.16
CA ARG A 378 22.22 17.85 50.73
C ARG A 378 21.39 17.60 49.47
N ASN A 379 22.00 17.00 48.45
CA ASN A 379 21.35 16.72 47.17
C ASN A 379 21.78 15.36 46.61
N LEU A 380 21.04 14.88 45.59
CA LEU A 380 21.34 13.69 44.80
C LEU A 380 21.53 14.11 43.34
N ALA A 381 22.63 13.70 42.72
CA ALA A 381 22.88 13.97 41.31
C ALA A 381 22.00 13.08 40.43
N VAL A 382 21.27 13.70 39.50
CA VAL A 382 20.42 13.05 38.49
C VAL A 382 20.74 13.67 37.14
N MET A 383 20.48 12.92 36.07
CA MET A 383 20.56 13.45 34.72
C MET A 383 19.22 14.05 34.35
N TRP A 384 19.20 15.35 34.08
CA TRP A 384 18.01 16.02 33.57
C TRP A 384 17.88 15.74 32.08
N CYS A 385 16.72 15.22 31.67
CA CYS A 385 16.41 15.04 30.26
C CYS A 385 15.10 15.72 29.89
N ILE A 386 15.03 16.20 28.65
CA ILE A 386 13.85 16.83 28.06
C ILE A 386 13.21 15.89 27.04
N LYS A 387 11.89 15.76 27.08
CA LYS A 387 11.12 14.96 26.13
C LYS A 387 11.26 15.56 24.74
N ALA A 388 11.81 14.82 23.79
CA ALA A 388 12.14 15.33 22.47
C ALA A 388 11.14 14.93 21.37
N TRP A 389 10.52 13.75 21.46
CA TRP A 389 9.50 13.30 20.48
C TRP A 389 8.56 12.24 21.04
N ASN A 390 7.27 12.24 20.67
CA ASN A 390 6.29 11.25 21.17
C ASN A 390 6.11 10.02 20.28
N ALA A 391 6.21 10.19 18.96
CA ALA A 391 6.33 9.10 18.01
C ALA A 391 7.76 9.10 17.46
N PRO A 392 8.39 7.94 17.16
CA PRO A 392 9.72 7.90 16.57
C PRO A 392 9.77 8.78 15.32
N VAL A 393 10.32 9.98 15.44
CA VAL A 393 10.60 10.85 14.30
C VAL A 393 11.94 10.39 13.75
N ASN A 394 11.85 9.51 12.75
CA ASN A 394 12.90 9.14 11.81
C ASN A 394 14.32 9.02 12.41
N GLN A 395 14.59 7.95 13.17
CA GLN A 395 15.96 7.54 13.52
C GLN A 395 16.59 6.58 12.49
N GLY A 396 16.06 6.52 11.27
CA GLY A 396 16.61 5.67 10.21
C GLY A 396 15.56 5.19 9.23
N SER A 397 14.81 6.12 8.64
CA SER A 397 13.86 5.77 7.58
C SER A 397 14.66 5.25 6.40
N ILE A 398 14.75 3.91 6.29
CA ILE A 398 14.96 3.28 5.00
C ILE A 398 13.83 3.83 4.14
N ASP A 399 14.18 4.66 3.18
CA ASP A 399 13.23 5.10 2.17
C ASP A 399 12.85 3.84 1.38
N ILE A 400 11.71 3.24 1.75
CA ILE A 400 11.20 2.03 1.12
C ILE A 400 10.91 2.30 -0.36
N ALA A 401 10.58 3.54 -0.74
CA ALA A 401 10.38 3.90 -2.14
C ALA A 401 11.71 3.94 -2.90
N ALA A 402 12.77 4.53 -2.33
CA ALA A 402 14.11 4.52 -2.92
C ALA A 402 14.72 3.11 -2.97
N LEU A 403 14.56 2.33 -1.90
CA LEU A 403 14.99 0.94 -1.86
C LEU A 403 14.19 0.09 -2.86
N ALA A 404 12.87 0.29 -2.97
CA ALA A 404 12.06 -0.38 -3.97
C ALA A 404 12.52 0.00 -5.39
N ALA A 405 12.85 1.26 -5.65
CA ALA A 405 13.38 1.69 -6.94
C ALA A 405 14.74 1.03 -7.25
N GLN A 406 15.65 0.96 -6.28
CA GLN A 406 16.94 0.29 -6.43
C GLN A 406 16.81 -1.23 -6.62
N VAL A 407 15.88 -1.88 -5.90
CA VAL A 407 15.59 -3.31 -6.07
C VAL A 407 14.93 -3.58 -7.42
N GLN A 408 14.05 -2.70 -7.91
CA GLN A 408 13.53 -2.78 -9.28
C GLN A 408 14.68 -2.64 -10.29
N GLU A 409 15.58 -1.68 -10.11
CA GLU A 409 16.71 -1.45 -11.00
C GLU A 409 17.68 -2.65 -11.05
N ILE A 410 17.94 -3.30 -9.91
CA ILE A 410 18.72 -4.54 -9.84
C ILE A 410 17.99 -5.69 -10.56
N SER A 411 16.67 -5.77 -10.44
CA SER A 411 15.85 -6.74 -11.18
C SER A 411 15.84 -6.49 -12.69
N ASP A 412 16.06 -5.24 -13.12
CA ASP A 412 15.96 -4.82 -14.52
C ASP A 412 17.29 -4.94 -15.30
N LYS A 413 18.45 -4.90 -14.61
CA LYS A 413 19.78 -4.75 -15.25
C LYS A 413 20.64 -6.02 -15.35
N GLY A 414 20.15 -7.19 -14.93
CA GLY A 414 21.03 -8.32 -14.63
C GLY A 414 21.46 -9.22 -15.80
N THR A 415 20.73 -9.31 -16.92
CA THR A 415 20.90 -10.46 -17.83
C THR A 415 20.51 -10.20 -19.30
N ILE A 416 21.29 -10.76 -20.22
CA ILE A 416 21.03 -10.73 -21.68
C ILE A 416 19.85 -11.65 -22.00
N VAL A 417 18.80 -11.11 -22.65
CA VAL A 417 17.62 -11.87 -23.11
C VAL A 417 18.03 -13.07 -23.98
N GLY A 418 17.35 -14.22 -23.80
CA GLY A 418 17.61 -15.44 -24.59
C GLY A 418 18.87 -16.20 -24.13
N SER A 419 19.59 -15.71 -23.11
CA SER A 419 20.68 -16.47 -22.49
C SER A 419 20.12 -17.75 -21.86
N THR A 420 20.75 -18.88 -22.20
CA THR A 420 20.39 -20.20 -21.68
C THR A 420 21.60 -20.91 -21.09
N ARG A 421 21.37 -21.73 -20.08
CA ARG A 421 22.31 -22.78 -19.67
C ARG A 421 21.84 -24.11 -20.21
N ASN A 422 22.71 -24.78 -20.97
CA ASN A 422 22.46 -26.09 -21.57
C ASN A 422 21.19 -26.15 -22.46
N GLY A 423 20.82 -25.03 -23.08
CA GLY A 423 19.70 -24.92 -24.01
C GLY A 423 19.86 -25.85 -25.21
N LYS A 424 18.89 -26.72 -25.45
CA LYS A 424 18.95 -27.70 -26.55
C LYS A 424 17.57 -28.13 -27.06
N VAL A 425 17.55 -28.48 -28.33
CA VAL A 425 16.45 -29.17 -29.02
C VAL A 425 17.06 -30.34 -29.78
N PHE A 426 16.34 -31.45 -29.87
CA PHE A 426 16.72 -32.56 -30.75
C PHE A 426 15.49 -33.11 -31.47
N ILE A 427 15.55 -33.11 -32.79
CA ILE A 427 14.50 -33.60 -33.69
C ILE A 427 15.18 -34.62 -34.59
N GLY A 428 15.04 -35.91 -34.28
CA GLY A 428 15.71 -36.98 -35.03
C GLY A 428 15.00 -37.34 -36.34
N VAL A 429 13.71 -37.06 -36.45
CA VAL A 429 12.86 -37.37 -37.61
C VAL A 429 11.84 -36.24 -37.83
N PRO A 430 11.28 -36.08 -39.04
CA PRO A 430 10.25 -35.07 -39.29
C PRO A 430 9.09 -35.17 -38.29
N SER A 431 8.84 -34.11 -37.54
CA SER A 431 7.91 -34.13 -36.39
C SER A 431 7.02 -32.89 -36.35
N LEU A 432 5.78 -33.05 -35.87
CA LEU A 432 4.90 -31.92 -35.55
C LEU A 432 5.27 -31.25 -34.22
N SER A 433 6.07 -31.91 -33.39
CA SER A 433 6.46 -31.39 -32.09
C SER A 433 7.97 -31.30 -31.91
N ALA A 434 8.40 -30.24 -31.23
CA ALA A 434 9.77 -30.02 -30.78
C ALA A 434 9.75 -29.68 -29.30
N THR A 435 10.66 -30.27 -28.52
CA THR A 435 10.81 -29.96 -27.10
C THR A 435 12.11 -29.20 -26.88
N TYR A 436 12.01 -28.04 -26.26
CA TYR A 436 13.16 -27.24 -25.84
C TYR A 436 13.42 -27.48 -24.35
N VAL A 437 14.66 -27.81 -24.03
CA VAL A 437 15.11 -27.97 -22.64
C VAL A 437 16.27 -27.05 -22.33
N ALA A 438 16.25 -26.44 -21.16
CA ALA A 438 17.32 -25.61 -20.61
C ALA A 438 17.30 -25.72 -19.08
N ASP A 439 18.47 -25.71 -18.44
CA ASP A 439 18.53 -25.69 -16.97
C ASP A 439 18.08 -24.33 -16.44
N GLU A 440 18.35 -23.29 -17.23
CA GLU A 440 18.02 -21.92 -16.93
C GLU A 440 17.84 -21.11 -18.20
N LEU A 441 16.86 -20.21 -18.20
CA LEU A 441 16.54 -19.33 -19.30
C LEU A 441 16.21 -17.91 -18.80
N VAL A 442 16.67 -16.91 -19.52
CA VAL A 442 16.35 -15.50 -19.30
C VAL A 442 15.35 -14.99 -20.33
N LEU A 443 14.24 -14.44 -19.86
CA LEU A 443 13.21 -13.75 -20.65
C LEU A 443 13.08 -12.30 -20.21
N VAL A 444 12.56 -11.44 -21.08
CA VAL A 444 12.29 -10.03 -20.73
C VAL A 444 10.92 -9.60 -21.21
N SER A 445 10.32 -8.59 -20.57
CA SER A 445 9.05 -8.01 -21.02
C SER A 445 9.19 -7.17 -22.29
N ALA A 446 10.34 -6.51 -22.45
CA ALA A 446 10.73 -5.73 -23.62
C ALA A 446 12.27 -5.59 -23.60
N LEU A 447 12.88 -5.15 -24.70
CA LEU A 447 14.29 -4.77 -24.69
C LEU A 447 14.50 -3.62 -23.67
N GLY A 448 15.40 -3.83 -22.71
CA GLY A 448 15.61 -2.91 -21.58
C GLY A 448 14.50 -2.94 -20.51
N GLY A 449 13.53 -3.84 -20.63
CA GLY A 449 12.46 -4.04 -19.65
C GLY A 449 12.81 -5.08 -18.57
N LYS A 450 11.79 -5.45 -17.79
CA LYS A 450 11.94 -6.38 -16.66
C LYS A 450 12.46 -7.74 -17.11
N SER A 451 13.47 -8.24 -16.42
CA SER A 451 14.06 -9.56 -16.67
C SER A 451 13.45 -10.64 -15.77
N TYR A 452 13.25 -11.83 -16.33
CA TYR A 452 12.71 -13.00 -15.66
C TYR A 452 13.61 -14.20 -15.91
N ARG A 453 13.94 -14.93 -14.83
CA ARG A 453 14.79 -16.12 -14.90
C ARG A 453 13.95 -17.35 -14.58
N VAL A 454 13.87 -18.27 -15.53
CA VAL A 454 13.11 -19.52 -15.40
C VAL A 454 14.11 -20.67 -15.28
N SER A 455 13.96 -21.49 -14.23
CA SER A 455 14.76 -22.70 -14.03
C SER A 455 14.04 -23.93 -14.57
N ASN A 456 14.80 -24.98 -14.89
CA ASN A 456 14.28 -26.28 -15.35
C ASN A 456 13.27 -26.14 -16.51
N PHE A 457 13.60 -25.29 -17.47
CA PHE A 457 12.73 -25.05 -18.61
C PHE A 457 12.66 -26.33 -19.46
N ASN A 458 11.49 -26.94 -19.55
CA ASN A 458 11.23 -28.12 -20.36
C ASN A 458 9.81 -28.01 -20.92
N LYS A 459 9.71 -27.55 -22.17
CA LYS A 459 8.45 -27.24 -22.81
C LYS A 459 8.45 -27.72 -24.26
N SER A 460 7.28 -28.16 -24.71
CA SER A 460 7.07 -28.65 -26.07
C SER A 460 6.24 -27.65 -26.87
N LEU A 461 6.59 -27.51 -28.13
CA LEU A 461 5.86 -26.77 -29.16
C LEU A 461 5.22 -27.80 -30.11
N ASN A 462 3.98 -27.60 -30.51
CA ASN A 462 3.27 -28.45 -31.48
C ASN A 462 2.72 -27.57 -32.61
N LEU A 463 3.19 -27.81 -33.83
CA LEU A 463 2.84 -27.05 -35.04
C LEU A 463 1.38 -27.21 -35.47
N ALA A 464 0.65 -28.20 -34.94
CA ALA A 464 -0.77 -28.39 -35.18
C ALA A 464 -1.67 -27.53 -34.26
N MET A 465 -1.10 -26.90 -33.22
CA MET A 465 -1.81 -26.05 -32.28
C MET A 465 -1.57 -24.56 -32.57
N VAL A 466 -2.49 -23.70 -32.14
CA VAL A 466 -2.34 -22.23 -32.15
C VAL A 466 -2.45 -21.71 -30.72
N GLY A 467 -1.62 -20.72 -30.36
CA GLY A 467 -1.54 -20.15 -29.02
C GLY A 467 -0.46 -20.82 -28.16
N VAL A 468 -0.72 -20.96 -26.86
CA VAL A 468 0.26 -21.50 -25.89
C VAL A 468 0.71 -22.90 -26.29
N GLY A 469 2.02 -23.09 -26.51
CA GLY A 469 2.59 -24.36 -26.96
C GLY A 469 2.34 -24.68 -28.44
N GLY A 470 1.87 -23.72 -29.23
CA GLY A 470 1.61 -23.83 -30.67
C GLY A 470 2.14 -22.64 -31.47
N MET A 471 1.69 -22.52 -32.71
CA MET A 471 1.97 -21.33 -33.55
C MET A 471 1.26 -20.09 -33.00
N ASP A 472 1.84 -18.91 -33.16
CA ASP A 472 1.25 -17.65 -32.72
C ASP A 472 0.03 -17.27 -33.56
N ALA A 473 0.05 -17.57 -34.85
CA ALA A 473 -1.09 -17.48 -35.73
C ALA A 473 -1.02 -18.49 -36.88
N GLY A 474 -2.19 -18.93 -37.32
CA GLY A 474 -2.33 -19.78 -38.50
C GLY A 474 -1.63 -21.14 -38.40
N ALA A 475 -1.47 -21.79 -39.55
CA ALA A 475 -0.76 -23.06 -39.66
C ALA A 475 0.74 -22.83 -39.89
N ALA A 476 1.56 -23.79 -39.48
CA ALA A 476 2.99 -23.79 -39.79
C ALA A 476 3.25 -23.78 -41.31
N PRO A 477 4.29 -23.06 -41.78
CA PRO A 477 4.58 -22.93 -43.21
C PRO A 477 4.80 -24.29 -43.88
N ALA A 478 4.40 -24.45 -45.14
CA ALA A 478 4.63 -25.69 -45.87
C ALA A 478 6.13 -26.00 -46.01
N ASN A 479 6.93 -24.98 -46.35
CA ASN A 479 8.39 -25.03 -46.32
C ASN A 479 8.91 -23.67 -45.83
N GLY A 480 10.02 -23.66 -45.10
CA GLY A 480 10.64 -22.42 -44.63
C GLY A 480 11.19 -22.57 -43.21
N PHE A 481 10.91 -21.60 -42.34
CA PHE A 481 11.47 -21.56 -41.00
C PHE A 481 10.43 -21.14 -39.94
N VAL A 482 10.57 -21.70 -38.75
CA VAL A 482 9.81 -21.29 -37.56
C VAL A 482 10.78 -20.83 -36.47
N ALA A 483 10.56 -19.62 -36.00
CA ALA A 483 11.18 -19.09 -34.79
C ALA A 483 10.46 -19.66 -33.57
N ILE A 484 11.22 -20.21 -32.63
CA ILE A 484 10.72 -20.75 -31.38
C ILE A 484 11.04 -19.74 -30.28
N TYR A 485 9.99 -19.18 -29.70
CA TYR A 485 10.08 -18.32 -28.53
C TYR A 485 9.73 -19.09 -27.27
N ALA A 486 10.39 -18.78 -26.16
CA ALA A 486 9.80 -19.00 -24.86
C ALA A 486 8.93 -17.82 -24.48
N ILE A 487 7.81 -18.09 -23.83
CA ILE A 487 6.90 -17.10 -23.27
C ILE A 487 6.71 -17.37 -21.78
N TYR A 488 6.57 -16.30 -21.01
CA TYR A 488 6.38 -16.35 -19.56
C TYR A 488 5.23 -15.44 -19.11
N ASN A 489 4.43 -15.96 -18.18
CA ASN A 489 3.35 -15.24 -17.50
C ASN A 489 3.82 -14.86 -16.09
N PRO A 490 4.18 -13.59 -15.84
CA PRO A 490 4.69 -13.15 -14.53
C PRO A 490 3.67 -13.27 -13.39
N THR A 491 2.37 -13.28 -13.69
CA THR A 491 1.31 -13.35 -12.68
C THR A 491 1.14 -14.77 -12.13
N THR A 492 1.28 -15.79 -12.99
CA THR A 492 1.06 -17.20 -12.62
C THR A 492 2.35 -18.02 -12.54
N ALA A 493 3.49 -17.42 -12.91
CA ALA A 493 4.77 -18.09 -13.12
C ALA A 493 4.74 -19.22 -14.18
N ALA A 494 3.72 -19.25 -15.04
CA ALA A 494 3.62 -20.22 -16.10
C ALA A 494 4.59 -19.90 -17.26
N SER A 495 5.24 -20.93 -17.79
CA SER A 495 6.12 -20.84 -18.97
C SER A 495 5.69 -21.82 -20.06
N ALA A 496 5.86 -21.42 -21.31
CA ALA A 496 5.51 -22.20 -22.49
C ALA A 496 6.39 -21.82 -23.71
N LEU A 497 6.17 -22.50 -24.84
CA LEU A 497 6.74 -22.12 -26.13
C LEU A 497 5.68 -21.47 -27.04
N LEU A 498 6.13 -20.65 -27.97
CA LEU A 498 5.33 -20.05 -29.02
C LEU A 498 6.11 -20.08 -30.35
N GLY A 499 5.52 -20.64 -31.39
CA GLY A 499 6.11 -20.72 -32.72
C GLY A 499 5.69 -19.54 -33.60
N VAL A 500 6.61 -18.96 -34.36
CA VAL A 500 6.32 -17.85 -35.28
C VAL A 500 6.89 -18.17 -36.64
N ASN A 501 6.12 -17.97 -37.71
CA ASN A 501 6.64 -18.16 -39.06
C ASN A 501 7.73 -17.11 -39.37
N ALA A 502 8.97 -17.55 -39.53
CA ALA A 502 10.15 -16.71 -39.77
C ALA A 502 10.68 -16.84 -41.21
N THR A 503 9.86 -17.34 -42.12
CA THR A 503 10.27 -17.65 -43.50
C THR A 503 10.59 -16.38 -44.31
N SER A 504 9.85 -15.30 -44.06
CA SER A 504 9.89 -14.09 -44.89
C SER A 504 10.45 -12.86 -44.18
N ALA A 505 10.79 -12.96 -42.90
CA ALA A 505 11.31 -11.84 -42.11
C ALA A 505 12.17 -12.33 -40.95
N ARG A 506 13.08 -11.46 -40.49
CA ARG A 506 13.88 -11.70 -39.28
C ARG A 506 12.98 -11.69 -38.05
N ALA A 507 13.08 -12.73 -37.23
CA ALA A 507 12.42 -12.78 -35.93
C ALA A 507 13.16 -11.89 -34.91
N PRO A 508 12.48 -10.99 -34.18
CA PRO A 508 13.11 -10.19 -33.12
C PRO A 508 13.56 -11.04 -31.92
N GLU A 509 14.48 -10.53 -31.09
CA GLU A 509 14.94 -11.27 -29.88
C GLU A 509 13.86 -11.32 -28.78
N VAL A 510 12.91 -10.38 -28.80
CA VAL A 510 11.70 -10.36 -27.96
C VAL A 510 10.50 -10.39 -28.89
N TYR A 511 9.52 -11.24 -28.60
CA TYR A 511 8.33 -11.34 -29.43
C TYR A 511 7.56 -10.01 -29.44
N GLY A 512 7.49 -9.39 -30.62
CA GLY A 512 6.76 -8.13 -30.84
C GLY A 512 5.42 -8.30 -31.56
N GLY A 513 4.94 -9.54 -31.74
CA GLY A 513 3.69 -9.81 -32.44
C GLY A 513 2.46 -9.54 -31.57
N VAL A 514 1.30 -9.37 -32.22
CA VAL A 514 0.02 -9.07 -31.55
C VAL A 514 -0.67 -10.30 -30.95
N ASN A 515 -0.23 -11.52 -31.28
CA ASN A 515 -0.89 -12.77 -30.91
C ASN A 515 -0.31 -13.42 -29.65
N MET A 516 0.29 -12.63 -28.76
CA MET A 516 0.80 -13.15 -27.49
C MET A 516 -0.36 -13.69 -26.64
N PRO A 517 -0.29 -14.94 -26.14
CA PRO A 517 -1.36 -15.50 -25.32
C PRO A 517 -1.62 -14.67 -24.06
N VAL A 518 -2.90 -14.59 -23.64
CA VAL A 518 -3.32 -13.74 -22.51
C VAL A 518 -2.53 -14.06 -21.23
N GLY A 519 -2.05 -13.00 -20.58
CA GLY A 519 -1.28 -13.07 -19.34
C GLY A 519 0.21 -13.38 -19.53
N TYR A 520 0.63 -13.85 -20.70
CA TYR A 520 2.05 -13.91 -21.05
C TYR A 520 2.50 -12.52 -21.48
N THR A 521 3.56 -12.00 -20.86
CA THR A 521 4.04 -10.63 -21.11
C THR A 521 5.55 -10.55 -21.20
N ALA A 522 6.26 -11.66 -21.04
CA ALA A 522 7.70 -11.76 -21.25
C ALA A 522 8.02 -12.85 -22.26
N SER A 523 9.05 -12.63 -23.07
CA SER A 523 9.47 -13.59 -24.08
C SER A 523 10.96 -13.50 -24.39
N CYS A 524 11.46 -14.51 -25.09
CA CYS A 524 12.77 -14.48 -25.74
C CYS A 524 12.81 -15.43 -26.93
N LEU A 525 13.56 -15.06 -27.96
CA LEU A 525 13.89 -15.95 -29.07
C LEU A 525 14.91 -17.00 -28.62
N LEU A 526 14.58 -18.28 -28.80
CA LEU A 526 15.47 -19.38 -28.43
C LEU A 526 16.24 -19.90 -29.63
N THR A 527 15.55 -20.14 -30.74
CA THR A 527 16.10 -20.75 -31.94
C THR A 527 15.19 -20.50 -33.14
N VAL A 528 15.72 -20.68 -34.36
CA VAL A 528 14.95 -20.67 -35.60
C VAL A 528 15.30 -21.94 -36.37
N VAL A 529 14.29 -22.78 -36.63
CA VAL A 529 14.49 -24.14 -37.16
C VAL A 529 13.77 -24.34 -38.49
N PRO A 530 14.29 -25.21 -39.38
CA PRO A 530 13.70 -25.45 -40.69
C PRO A 530 12.42 -26.28 -40.63
N ILE A 531 11.46 -25.91 -41.47
CA ILE A 531 10.18 -26.59 -41.66
C ILE A 531 10.10 -27.13 -43.09
N VAL A 532 9.68 -28.39 -43.22
CA VAL A 532 9.39 -29.06 -44.50
C VAL A 532 8.10 -29.85 -44.35
N SER A 533 7.20 -29.72 -45.33
CA SER A 533 5.84 -30.28 -45.29
C SER A 533 5.08 -29.95 -43.99
N SER A 534 5.19 -28.70 -43.52
CA SER A 534 4.59 -28.23 -42.25
C SER A 534 5.01 -29.02 -41.00
N LYS A 535 6.16 -29.69 -41.04
CA LYS A 535 6.78 -30.39 -39.91
C LYS A 535 8.16 -29.81 -39.63
N PHE A 536 8.60 -29.87 -38.39
CA PHE A 536 10.01 -29.64 -38.07
C PHE A 536 10.86 -30.66 -38.83
N SER A 537 11.87 -30.17 -39.55
CA SER A 537 12.85 -31.05 -40.20
C SER A 537 13.83 -31.58 -39.16
N PRO A 538 14.51 -32.71 -39.43
CA PRO A 538 15.54 -33.23 -38.55
C PRO A 538 16.63 -32.18 -38.29
N CYS A 539 16.82 -31.83 -37.02
CA CYS A 539 17.81 -30.85 -36.59
C CYS A 539 18.19 -31.05 -35.12
N ALA A 540 19.37 -30.55 -34.76
CA ALA A 540 19.83 -30.47 -33.39
C ALA A 540 20.20 -29.02 -33.07
N VAL A 541 19.65 -28.49 -31.99
CA VAL A 541 19.98 -27.14 -31.50
C VAL A 541 20.84 -27.26 -30.26
N ARG A 542 21.90 -26.46 -30.19
CA ARG A 542 22.80 -26.31 -29.04
C ARG A 542 23.05 -24.82 -28.83
N GLY A 543 22.47 -24.26 -27.77
CA GLY A 543 22.44 -22.81 -27.60
C GLY A 543 21.80 -22.12 -28.81
N ARG A 544 22.60 -21.29 -29.51
CA ARG A 544 22.18 -20.56 -30.73
C ARG A 544 22.69 -21.18 -32.04
N GLU A 545 23.32 -22.35 -31.98
CA GLU A 545 23.75 -23.12 -33.14
C GLU A 545 22.71 -24.17 -33.49
N VAL A 546 22.36 -24.25 -34.77
CA VAL A 546 21.40 -25.20 -35.34
C VAL A 546 22.12 -26.07 -36.35
N HIS A 547 22.18 -27.36 -36.08
CA HIS A 547 22.70 -28.37 -36.99
C HIS A 547 21.55 -29.04 -37.73
N VAL A 548 21.71 -29.19 -39.04
CA VAL A 548 20.75 -29.81 -39.95
C VAL A 548 21.45 -30.88 -40.79
N GLY A 549 20.68 -31.61 -41.61
CA GLY A 549 21.30 -32.45 -42.63
C GLY A 549 22.16 -31.64 -43.61
N SER A 550 23.18 -32.25 -44.20
CA SER A 550 24.00 -31.58 -45.22
C SER A 550 23.25 -31.48 -46.55
N PHE A 551 23.04 -30.25 -47.03
CA PHE A 551 22.38 -29.98 -48.31
C PHE A 551 23.24 -29.07 -49.20
N TYR A 552 23.33 -29.38 -50.49
CA TYR A 552 24.10 -28.57 -51.43
C TYR A 552 23.42 -27.23 -51.71
N VAL A 553 24.15 -26.14 -51.47
CA VAL A 553 23.73 -24.76 -51.78
C VAL A 553 24.29 -24.29 -53.13
N TYR A 554 25.42 -24.85 -53.55
CA TYR A 554 26.08 -24.47 -54.80
C TYR A 554 26.82 -25.64 -55.42
N ILE A 555 26.71 -25.80 -56.73
CA ILE A 555 27.43 -26.80 -57.53
C ILE A 555 27.84 -26.14 -58.85
N THR A 556 29.12 -26.24 -59.21
CA THR A 556 29.63 -25.73 -60.50
C THR A 556 30.80 -26.57 -60.99
N ASN A 557 30.97 -26.63 -62.31
CA ASN A 557 32.18 -27.13 -62.97
C ASN A 557 33.01 -26.02 -63.62
N THR A 558 32.60 -24.76 -63.45
CA THR A 558 33.25 -23.59 -64.02
C THR A 558 34.08 -22.87 -62.95
N ILE A 559 35.22 -22.33 -63.36
CA ILE A 559 36.04 -21.47 -62.51
C ILE A 559 35.34 -20.14 -62.32
N VAL A 560 35.02 -19.82 -61.07
CA VAL A 560 34.36 -18.57 -60.66
C VAL A 560 35.27 -17.76 -59.76
N THR A 561 35.15 -16.44 -59.84
CA THR A 561 35.91 -15.50 -59.02
C THR A 561 34.95 -14.51 -58.39
N ASN A 562 34.94 -14.48 -57.06
CA ASN A 562 34.19 -13.55 -56.23
C ASN A 562 32.70 -13.38 -56.64
N ILE A 563 32.02 -14.49 -56.91
CA ILE A 563 30.58 -14.46 -57.19
C ILE A 563 29.80 -14.61 -55.89
N LEU A 564 28.66 -13.92 -55.80
CA LEU A 564 27.72 -14.07 -54.68
C LEU A 564 26.81 -15.28 -54.90
N VAL A 565 26.63 -16.06 -53.85
CA VAL A 565 25.76 -17.23 -53.81
C VAL A 565 24.79 -17.06 -52.65
N SER A 566 23.49 -17.25 -52.92
CA SER A 566 22.46 -17.19 -51.89
C SER A 566 22.29 -18.53 -51.19
N ALA A 567 22.29 -18.50 -49.85
CA ALA A 567 21.96 -19.64 -48.99
C ALA A 567 20.52 -19.57 -48.44
N ALA A 568 19.71 -18.62 -48.91
CA ALA A 568 18.41 -18.25 -48.33
C ALA A 568 17.39 -19.40 -48.18
N THR A 569 17.51 -20.47 -48.94
CA THR A 569 16.63 -21.65 -48.87
C THR A 569 17.00 -22.61 -47.74
N LEU A 570 18.24 -22.55 -47.24
CA LEU A 570 18.79 -23.46 -46.24
C LEU A 570 19.11 -22.78 -44.90
N VAL A 571 19.20 -21.44 -44.87
CA VAL A 571 19.45 -20.65 -43.66
C VAL A 571 18.37 -19.57 -43.45
N PRO A 572 17.93 -19.33 -42.20
CA PRO A 572 16.92 -18.31 -41.89
C PRO A 572 17.48 -16.88 -41.94
N PHE A 573 16.60 -15.88 -41.97
CA PHE A 573 16.98 -14.44 -41.86
C PHE A 573 17.69 -14.08 -40.55
N ASN A 574 17.54 -14.90 -39.51
CA ASN A 574 18.26 -14.71 -38.25
C ASN A 574 19.70 -15.21 -38.28
N ALA A 575 20.09 -16.00 -39.30
CA ALA A 575 21.43 -16.58 -39.35
C ALA A 575 22.50 -15.51 -39.57
N VAL A 576 23.49 -15.48 -38.67
CA VAL A 576 24.66 -14.59 -38.77
C VAL A 576 25.86 -15.30 -39.41
N SER A 577 25.90 -16.63 -39.31
CA SER A 577 26.92 -17.44 -39.97
C SER A 577 26.43 -18.85 -40.26
N MET A 578 27.09 -19.52 -41.19
CA MET A 578 26.81 -20.91 -41.54
C MET A 578 28.02 -21.83 -41.37
N LEU A 579 27.73 -23.12 -41.27
CA LEU A 579 28.69 -24.21 -41.28
C LEU A 579 28.29 -25.26 -42.31
N GLY A 580 29.26 -26.02 -42.79
CA GLY A 580 29.07 -26.82 -43.99
C GLY A 580 30.31 -27.57 -44.42
N THR A 581 30.29 -28.07 -45.66
CA THR A 581 31.42 -28.69 -46.31
C THR A 581 31.71 -28.03 -47.66
N MET A 582 32.98 -27.78 -47.91
CA MET A 582 33.51 -27.56 -49.25
C MET A 582 33.87 -28.92 -49.82
N GLU A 583 33.52 -29.17 -51.09
CA GLU A 583 33.86 -30.40 -51.81
C GLU A 583 34.42 -30.04 -53.18
N ALA A 584 35.55 -30.63 -53.54
CA ALA A 584 36.16 -30.46 -54.85
C ALA A 584 36.54 -31.83 -55.42
N THR A 585 36.16 -32.12 -56.66
CA THR A 585 36.55 -33.32 -57.40
C THR A 585 37.02 -32.95 -58.79
N CYS A 586 37.86 -33.77 -59.42
CA CYS A 586 38.23 -33.59 -60.83
C CYS A 586 38.33 -34.96 -61.52
N THR A 587 37.98 -35.03 -62.81
CA THR A 587 38.10 -36.29 -63.57
C THR A 587 39.55 -36.69 -63.89
N ALA A 588 40.52 -35.80 -63.65
CA ALA A 588 41.96 -36.08 -63.77
C ALA A 588 42.72 -35.57 -62.53
N ALA A 589 44.01 -35.89 -62.44
CA ALA A 589 44.85 -35.35 -61.37
C ALA A 589 45.04 -33.84 -61.54
N ALA A 590 44.69 -33.07 -60.50
CA ALA A 590 44.72 -31.61 -60.53
C ALA A 590 44.85 -31.03 -59.12
N GLN A 591 45.30 -29.79 -59.03
CA GLN A 591 45.22 -28.99 -57.82
C GLN A 591 43.98 -28.10 -57.88
N LEU A 592 43.15 -28.19 -56.85
CA LEU A 592 41.87 -27.48 -56.75
C LEU A 592 41.91 -26.57 -55.52
N ALA A 593 41.29 -25.40 -55.62
CA ALA A 593 41.00 -24.60 -54.44
C ALA A 593 39.56 -24.04 -54.45
N ILE A 594 39.01 -23.89 -53.24
CA ILE A 594 37.78 -23.18 -52.96
C ILE A 594 38.09 -22.14 -51.90
N LEU A 595 37.67 -20.91 -52.15
CA LEU A 595 37.73 -19.78 -51.25
C LEU A 595 36.31 -19.31 -50.97
N LEU A 596 35.91 -19.31 -49.71
CA LEU A 596 34.67 -18.68 -49.25
C LEU A 596 35.02 -17.45 -48.41
N THR A 597 34.36 -16.34 -48.69
CA THR A 597 34.47 -15.10 -47.92
C THR A 597 33.09 -14.65 -47.46
N ASP A 598 33.07 -13.72 -46.50
CA ASP A 598 31.84 -13.00 -46.22
C ASP A 598 31.34 -12.29 -47.50
N GLY A 599 30.02 -12.15 -47.63
CA GLY A 599 29.42 -11.43 -48.74
C GLY A 599 29.38 -9.91 -48.55
N TYR A 600 29.96 -9.38 -47.45
CA TYR A 600 29.91 -7.95 -47.09
C TYR A 600 31.10 -7.19 -47.70
N LEU A 601 32.32 -7.70 -47.53
CA LEU A 601 33.56 -7.13 -48.06
C LEU A 601 34.58 -8.26 -48.32
N PRO A 602 34.99 -8.51 -49.58
CA PRO A 602 35.99 -9.53 -49.87
C PRO A 602 37.31 -9.20 -49.16
N GLY A 603 37.68 -10.01 -48.16
CA GLY A 603 39.02 -10.02 -47.54
C GLY A 603 39.14 -9.50 -46.09
N LEU A 604 38.06 -9.18 -45.38
CA LEU A 604 38.16 -8.52 -44.05
C LEU A 604 37.72 -9.35 -42.82
N ALA A 605 36.97 -10.45 -42.95
CA ALA A 605 36.78 -11.46 -41.88
C ALA A 605 36.20 -12.78 -42.43
N GLY A 606 36.18 -13.86 -41.64
CA GLY A 606 35.36 -15.05 -41.94
C GLY A 606 35.84 -15.99 -43.08
N LEU A 607 37.04 -15.75 -43.63
CA LEU A 607 37.69 -16.54 -44.69
C LEU A 607 37.66 -18.06 -44.43
N LYS A 608 37.26 -18.86 -45.43
CA LYS A 608 37.40 -20.33 -45.43
C LYS A 608 38.10 -20.76 -46.71
N ILE A 609 39.16 -21.55 -46.58
CA ILE A 609 39.98 -22.00 -47.69
C ILE A 609 40.04 -23.52 -47.69
N MET A 610 39.85 -24.11 -48.85
CA MET A 610 40.31 -25.45 -49.16
C MET A 610 41.30 -25.33 -50.33
N THR A 611 42.48 -25.92 -50.18
CA THR A 611 43.40 -26.15 -51.30
C THR A 611 43.90 -27.58 -51.20
N ALA A 612 43.71 -28.39 -52.24
CA ALA A 612 44.15 -29.78 -52.24
C ALA A 612 44.48 -30.29 -53.64
N GLY A 613 45.46 -31.19 -53.71
CA GLY A 613 45.68 -32.04 -54.87
C GLY A 613 44.71 -33.21 -54.87
N VAL A 614 44.03 -33.45 -55.99
CA VAL A 614 43.18 -34.61 -56.20
C VAL A 614 43.80 -35.54 -57.23
N VAL A 615 43.64 -36.86 -57.03
CA VAL A 615 43.89 -37.85 -58.08
C VAL A 615 42.71 -37.89 -59.05
N ALA A 616 42.85 -38.58 -60.19
CA ALA A 616 41.75 -38.74 -61.14
C ALA A 616 40.50 -39.34 -60.48
N ALA A 617 39.35 -38.67 -60.62
CA ALA A 617 38.08 -38.96 -59.95
C ALA A 617 38.12 -38.95 -58.41
N GLY A 618 39.16 -38.36 -57.81
CA GLY A 618 39.30 -38.19 -56.37
C GLY A 618 38.54 -36.97 -55.85
N THR A 619 37.82 -37.13 -54.76
CA THR A 619 37.10 -36.04 -54.07
C THR A 619 37.84 -35.66 -52.79
N VAL A 620 38.01 -34.35 -52.58
CA VAL A 620 38.43 -33.79 -51.30
C VAL A 620 37.28 -33.04 -50.67
N THR A 621 37.09 -33.26 -49.37
CA THR A 621 36.05 -32.62 -48.57
C THR A 621 36.70 -31.93 -47.37
N CYS A 622 36.33 -30.67 -47.12
CA CYS A 622 36.83 -29.89 -45.98
C CYS A 622 35.63 -29.24 -45.26
N PRO A 623 35.40 -29.53 -43.98
CA PRO A 623 34.37 -28.85 -43.21
C PRO A 623 34.76 -27.39 -42.95
N PHE A 624 33.76 -26.52 -42.88
CA PHE A 624 33.93 -25.15 -42.44
C PHE A 624 32.84 -24.77 -41.44
N GLY A 625 33.14 -23.84 -40.54
CA GLY A 625 32.16 -23.27 -39.61
C GLY A 625 32.43 -21.79 -39.37
N GLY A 626 31.38 -21.02 -39.08
CA GLY A 626 31.50 -19.58 -38.88
C GLY A 626 31.84 -18.82 -40.17
N LEU A 627 31.26 -19.21 -41.31
CA LEU A 627 31.26 -18.39 -42.51
C LEU A 627 30.15 -17.35 -42.39
N LEU A 628 30.52 -16.07 -42.29
CA LEU A 628 29.57 -14.97 -42.10
C LEU A 628 28.69 -14.78 -43.33
N LEU A 629 27.43 -14.40 -43.10
CA LEU A 629 26.43 -14.17 -44.13
C LEU A 629 26.05 -12.68 -44.18
N THR A 630 25.66 -12.20 -45.37
CA THR A 630 25.02 -10.89 -45.50
C THR A 630 23.59 -10.92 -44.94
N ASP A 631 22.97 -9.75 -44.76
CA ASP A 631 21.55 -9.64 -44.41
C ASP A 631 20.64 -10.34 -45.45
N SER A 632 21.09 -10.43 -46.71
CA SER A 632 20.43 -11.18 -47.80
C SER A 632 20.67 -12.70 -47.73
N ARG A 633 21.48 -13.19 -46.78
CA ARG A 633 21.93 -14.58 -46.61
C ARG A 633 22.80 -15.07 -47.77
N GLU A 634 23.72 -14.22 -48.21
CA GLU A 634 24.65 -14.51 -49.29
C GLU A 634 26.09 -14.63 -48.78
N PHE A 635 26.90 -15.40 -49.51
CA PHE A 635 28.34 -15.53 -49.31
C PHE A 635 29.05 -15.42 -50.67
N ALA A 636 30.32 -15.05 -50.67
CA ALA A 636 31.12 -15.00 -51.88
C ALA A 636 31.98 -16.26 -52.04
N ILE A 637 32.08 -16.76 -53.28
CA ILE A 637 32.91 -17.92 -53.63
C ILE A 637 33.89 -17.58 -54.76
N SER A 638 35.12 -18.06 -54.60
CA SER A 638 36.10 -18.17 -55.69
C SER A 638 36.64 -19.59 -55.75
N THR A 639 36.90 -20.09 -56.95
CA THR A 639 37.44 -21.43 -57.19
C THR A 639 38.68 -21.33 -58.06
N SER A 640 39.60 -22.27 -57.94
CA SER A 640 40.75 -22.36 -58.84
C SER A 640 41.05 -23.80 -59.24
N PHE A 641 41.62 -23.95 -60.44
CA PHE A 641 42.01 -25.21 -61.04
C PHE A 641 43.41 -25.06 -61.64
N SER A 642 44.29 -26.00 -61.33
CA SER A 642 45.61 -26.14 -61.94
C SER A 642 45.85 -27.62 -62.28
N GLY A 643 45.75 -27.95 -63.57
CA GLY A 643 45.92 -29.31 -64.08
C GLY A 643 46.08 -29.32 -65.60
N THR A 644 46.61 -30.41 -66.14
CA THR A 644 46.89 -30.59 -67.59
C THR A 644 45.71 -31.19 -68.37
N GLY A 645 44.60 -31.52 -67.70
CA GLY A 645 43.35 -32.04 -68.28
C GLY A 645 42.28 -32.32 -67.20
N GLY A 646 41.09 -32.77 -67.60
CA GLY A 646 39.98 -33.11 -66.70
C GLY A 646 38.97 -31.97 -66.45
N THR A 647 37.83 -32.30 -65.83
CA THR A 647 36.73 -31.37 -65.52
C THR A 647 36.62 -31.23 -64.00
N PRO A 648 36.90 -30.06 -63.40
CA PRO A 648 36.68 -29.86 -61.98
C PRO A 648 35.19 -29.77 -61.66
N THR A 649 34.79 -30.15 -60.46
CA THR A 649 33.45 -29.90 -59.91
C THR A 649 33.60 -29.47 -58.46
N TYR A 650 33.08 -28.30 -58.16
CA TYR A 650 33.08 -27.68 -56.84
C TYR A 650 31.66 -27.71 -56.29
N LYS A 651 31.52 -28.13 -55.04
CA LYS A 651 30.24 -28.14 -54.33
C LYS A 651 30.39 -27.52 -52.97
N ILE A 652 29.39 -26.75 -52.56
CA ILE A 652 29.25 -26.23 -51.20
C ILE A 652 27.99 -26.82 -50.62
N ALA A 653 28.10 -27.47 -49.47
CA ALA A 653 26.96 -27.93 -48.70
C ALA A 653 26.86 -27.17 -47.38
N VAL A 654 25.63 -26.92 -46.93
CA VAL A 654 25.32 -26.33 -45.62
C VAL A 654 24.85 -27.45 -44.71
N SER A 655 25.39 -27.53 -43.50
CA SER A 655 25.04 -28.51 -42.46
C SER A 655 24.60 -27.85 -41.15
N GLY A 656 24.56 -26.52 -41.09
CA GLY A 656 24.05 -25.78 -39.96
C GLY A 656 24.28 -24.28 -40.05
N TYR A 657 23.79 -23.56 -39.05
CA TYR A 657 23.90 -22.12 -38.95
C TYR A 657 23.82 -21.64 -37.49
N VAL A 658 24.34 -20.44 -37.24
CA VAL A 658 24.27 -19.74 -35.95
C VAL A 658 23.37 -18.52 -36.11
N ILE A 659 22.50 -18.26 -35.12
CA ILE A 659 21.53 -17.15 -35.13
C ILE A 659 21.77 -16.10 -34.03
#